data_AF-A0A967ABA0-F1
#
_entry.id   AF-A0A967ABA0-F1
#
_cell.length_a   1.000
_cell.length_b   1.000
_cell.length_c   1.000
_cell.angle_alpha   90.00
_cell.angle_beta   90.00
_cell.angle_gamma   90.00
#
_symmetry.space_group_name_H-M   'P 1'
#
loop_
_entity.id
_entity.type
_entity.pdbx_description
1 polymer ?
#
loop_
_entity_poly.entity_id
_entity_poly.type
_entity_poly.pdbx_seq_one_letter_code
_entity_poly.pdbx_strand_id
1 'polypeptide(L)'
;MQFKTNFILLVSFLLTILAYGQNKPIHNITTNYNQDLIKQQSKTFHSSYIAKKEEALKYAAQNNIPIVLDNENGTKSYLEAIEEDGSLYYITVYNAGAASTSNVDELYEGGALGLNLTGSGIDIGVWDDGRARASHEALAGRVEHKDNAPATPLGHTTHVTGTVIASGEFNPSAQGMAFESTVSGYDFFNDITEIQNEAGDGMIVSNHSYGLAPTQLSEWQFGAYINLSRSMDLIMNSAPYYLPVMAAGNSRNNNPVNNPEKNGFDLITGRQASKNALVVANVFEVDEYVNNASVQINSSSSYGPTDDLRIKPDIAAKGTNVLSTFPGSDSEYTSLTGTSMASPVVAGTVALLQELYFSLENDYMKSHQVRALLCGTTLPAGPFGALPDVRFGFGLMNAEAAATVILNDGFTTIFDEITLNDNDTFTEDFTALGGDIPLEVTIAWNDPAAETQPNGVVDFDEPRLINDLDLRIFKDGEEFFPSFIRPYIFQHTTGVGDNNVDNIEKIRIDAPEGEYTIQVNHKGNLLDGSQDFAIVITGVGEEEFNILATETTQEVCPNDSANFLFELQAIPSFNETVDFSTTGLPDSVVDSFSPTQVSENAEIELDLTNLQGLETGTYNFDVVASTSEESVSQQFTLTVLEDELFNDIIIDFPQNEQEDILLNPIFGWQNVPTAQEYLIQLSENISFDSVLFSETTSELTLTSPELLPGTTYFWSVTPINNCLEGEQQIQSFTTETLDCKDELLATDLPITIDDTATGLYETSINVEQDFVEQISKLRVSVDIDHTYVGDLILTLVSPSGTEVVLLNQVCDQGQNIDVVFDDAGEVFSCNPGSPTLSGTIQPENSLSSFINDDWEGDWTLIVEDTFNGDGGTINNFSLEICDGTGTLSAEVFDETSFAMYPNPASHQVTIDFDKPNGDSTVTIFDINGRIIKQVKASSFDTDVKINVSDFSTGIYMVEISSGGKKSTQKLIVK
;
A
#
# COMPACT_ATOMS: atom_id res chain seq x y z
N MET A 1 20.20 -65.13 15.00
CA MET A 1 19.12 -66.09 14.68
C MET A 1 17.81 -65.29 14.74
N GLN A 2 17.55 -64.47 13.72
CA GLN A 2 16.71 -64.76 12.55
C GLN A 2 15.22 -64.88 12.91
N PHE A 3 14.44 -63.86 12.50
CA PHE A 3 13.19 -63.88 11.71
C PHE A 3 12.16 -62.82 12.19
N LYS A 4 11.93 -61.74 11.41
CA LYS A 4 10.94 -61.55 10.30
C LYS A 4 9.56 -61.10 10.84
N THR A 5 8.75 -60.18 10.28
CA THR A 5 8.68 -59.47 8.98
C THR A 5 7.69 -58.27 9.12
N ASN A 6 7.95 -57.22 8.33
CA ASN A 6 7.15 -56.06 7.91
C ASN A 6 5.61 -56.14 7.88
N PHE A 7 4.97 -54.98 8.15
CA PHE A 7 3.96 -54.40 7.25
C PHE A 7 4.00 -52.85 7.29
N ILE A 8 3.78 -52.26 6.12
CA ILE A 8 3.90 -50.85 5.70
C ILE A 8 2.66 -50.03 6.11
N LEU A 9 2.82 -48.75 6.44
CA LEU A 9 1.86 -47.71 6.03
C LEU A 9 2.55 -46.33 5.90
N LEU A 10 2.40 -45.75 4.71
CA LEU A 10 2.73 -44.39 4.28
C LEU A 10 1.99 -43.34 5.14
N VAL A 11 2.67 -42.27 5.56
CA VAL A 11 2.07 -40.95 5.78
C VAL A 11 3.05 -39.88 5.31
N SER A 12 2.60 -39.16 4.29
CA SER A 12 3.16 -37.95 3.68
C SER A 12 3.25 -36.80 4.69
N PHE A 13 4.42 -36.16 4.78
CA PHE A 13 4.60 -34.88 5.46
C PHE A 13 4.38 -33.74 4.44
N LEU A 14 3.40 -32.88 4.71
CA LEU A 14 3.30 -31.56 4.10
C LEU A 14 4.40 -30.68 4.71
N LEU A 15 5.23 -30.08 3.86
CA LEU A 15 6.02 -28.90 4.21
C LEU A 15 5.11 -27.67 4.14
N THR A 16 5.05 -26.90 5.23
CA THR A 16 4.58 -25.51 5.24
C THR A 16 5.82 -24.62 5.21
N ILE A 17 5.98 -23.88 4.11
CA ILE A 17 6.95 -22.79 3.95
C ILE A 17 6.31 -21.55 4.58
N LEU A 18 6.99 -20.92 5.54
CA LEU A 18 6.66 -19.58 6.03
C LEU A 18 7.64 -18.61 5.37
N ALA A 19 7.12 -17.75 4.50
CA ALA A 19 7.83 -16.60 3.94
C ALA A 19 7.88 -15.47 4.98
N TYR A 20 9.05 -14.85 5.14
CA TYR A 20 9.20 -13.59 5.86
C TYR A 20 9.03 -12.44 4.87
N GLY A 21 8.00 -11.61 5.05
CA GLY A 21 7.78 -10.38 4.29
C GLY A 21 8.53 -9.20 4.89
N GLN A 22 9.11 -8.37 4.02
CA GLN A 22 9.89 -7.16 4.32
C GLN A 22 9.04 -6.05 4.96
N ASN A 23 9.54 -5.43 6.03
CA ASN A 23 9.05 -4.12 6.49
C ASN A 23 9.47 -3.04 5.47
N LYS A 24 8.52 -2.29 4.90
CA LYS A 24 8.78 -1.15 4.02
C LYS A 24 8.76 0.19 4.80
N PRO A 25 9.83 0.99 4.78
CA PRO A 25 9.87 2.36 5.28
C PRO A 25 9.98 3.35 4.11
N ILE A 26 8.87 3.89 3.59
CA ILE A 26 8.90 4.95 2.54
C ILE A 26 9.06 6.32 3.22
N HIS A 27 10.28 6.64 3.64
CA HIS A 27 10.61 7.94 4.26
C HIS A 27 11.63 8.77 3.45
N ASN A 28 12.09 8.35 2.27
CA ASN A 28 13.38 8.84 1.76
C ASN A 28 13.42 9.48 0.35
N ILE A 29 12.37 10.17 -0.13
CA ILE A 29 12.42 10.81 -1.47
C ILE A 29 12.17 12.35 -1.47
N THR A 30 11.61 12.95 -0.43
CA THR A 30 11.38 14.42 -0.39
C THR A 30 12.56 15.23 0.14
N THR A 31 13.61 14.57 0.66
CA THR A 31 14.75 15.16 1.37
C THR A 31 15.76 15.93 0.50
N ASN A 32 15.64 15.90 -0.83
CA ASN A 32 16.55 16.64 -1.73
C ASN A 32 15.94 17.89 -2.37
N TYR A 33 14.75 18.28 -1.96
CA TYR A 33 14.04 19.39 -2.58
C TYR A 33 14.30 20.69 -1.83
N ASN A 34 14.60 21.75 -2.58
CA ASN A 34 14.62 23.10 -2.03
C ASN A 34 13.17 23.56 -1.82
N GLN A 35 12.58 23.06 -0.74
CA GLN A 35 11.18 23.25 -0.38
C GLN A 35 10.82 24.74 -0.25
N ASP A 36 11.75 25.60 0.16
CA ASP A 36 11.52 27.05 0.25
C ASP A 36 11.44 27.72 -1.12
N LEU A 37 12.32 27.35 -2.06
CA LEU A 37 12.26 27.85 -3.43
C LEU A 37 11.01 27.32 -4.14
N ILE A 38 10.61 26.07 -3.87
CA ILE A 38 9.41 25.43 -4.41
C ILE A 38 8.15 26.10 -3.86
N LYS A 39 8.05 26.33 -2.54
CA LYS A 39 6.94 27.04 -1.89
C LYS A 39 6.86 28.50 -2.34
N GLN A 40 7.99 29.18 -2.53
CA GLN A 40 8.05 30.55 -3.05
C GLN A 40 7.66 30.63 -4.54
N GLN A 41 8.11 29.68 -5.36
CA GLN A 41 7.75 29.56 -6.77
C GLN A 41 6.27 29.18 -6.93
N SER A 42 5.75 28.26 -6.12
CA SER A 42 4.36 27.83 -6.10
C SER A 42 3.40 28.99 -5.80
N LYS A 43 3.65 29.79 -4.74
CA LYS A 43 2.87 31.02 -4.44
C LYS A 43 2.88 32.03 -5.60
N THR A 44 4.01 32.14 -6.30
CA THR A 44 4.18 33.03 -7.46
C THR A 44 3.48 32.50 -8.71
N PHE A 45 3.53 31.19 -8.95
CA PHE A 45 2.91 30.52 -10.09
C PHE A 45 1.39 30.43 -9.96
N HIS A 46 0.88 30.17 -8.76
CA HIS A 46 -0.55 30.20 -8.45
C HIS A 46 -1.15 31.59 -8.73
N SER A 47 -0.49 32.66 -8.25
CA SER A 47 -0.93 34.04 -8.51
C SER A 47 -0.85 34.41 -10.00
N SER A 48 0.17 33.91 -10.71
CA SER A 48 0.33 34.13 -12.16
C SER A 48 -0.70 33.33 -12.98
N TYR A 49 -1.05 32.13 -12.53
CA TYR A 49 -2.02 31.24 -13.13
C TYR A 49 -3.42 31.85 -13.13
N ILE A 50 -3.91 32.29 -11.97
CA ILE A 50 -5.22 32.94 -11.83
C ILE A 50 -5.32 34.18 -12.73
N ALA A 51 -4.29 35.02 -12.74
CA ALA A 51 -4.26 36.21 -13.59
C ALA A 51 -4.32 35.87 -15.10
N LYS A 52 -3.57 34.87 -15.55
CA LYS A 52 -3.53 34.43 -16.95
C LYS A 52 -4.81 33.73 -17.39
N LYS A 53 -5.41 32.91 -16.52
CA LYS A 53 -6.69 32.24 -16.76
C LYS A 53 -7.82 33.26 -16.90
N GLU A 54 -7.90 34.23 -16.00
CA GLU A 54 -8.87 35.32 -16.10
C GLU A 54 -8.70 36.15 -17.38
N GLU A 55 -7.46 36.43 -17.77
CA GLU A 55 -7.16 37.14 -19.01
C GLU A 55 -7.59 36.34 -20.24
N ALA A 56 -7.31 35.03 -20.26
CA ALA A 56 -7.72 34.12 -21.33
C ALA A 56 -9.24 34.04 -21.48
N LEU A 57 -9.98 33.96 -20.37
CA LEU A 57 -11.45 33.93 -20.38
C LEU A 57 -12.04 35.27 -20.85
N LYS A 58 -11.50 36.41 -20.40
CA LYS A 58 -11.91 37.74 -20.88
C LYS A 58 -11.62 37.91 -22.37
N TYR A 59 -10.45 37.49 -22.83
CA TYR A 59 -10.08 37.53 -24.24
C TYR A 59 -10.97 36.63 -25.08
N ALA A 60 -11.29 35.42 -24.61
CA ALA A 60 -12.13 34.47 -25.31
C ALA A 60 -13.56 34.98 -25.48
N ALA A 61 -14.12 35.59 -24.42
CA ALA A 61 -15.43 36.24 -24.46
C ALA A 61 -15.45 37.44 -25.43
N GLN A 62 -14.38 38.23 -25.50
CA GLN A 62 -14.29 39.41 -26.38
C GLN A 62 -14.09 39.05 -27.85
N ASN A 63 -13.40 37.94 -28.14
CA ASN A 63 -13.03 37.53 -29.50
C ASN A 63 -13.84 36.33 -30.02
N ASN A 64 -14.84 35.88 -29.26
CA ASN A 64 -15.72 34.77 -29.60
C ASN A 64 -14.96 33.46 -29.88
N ILE A 65 -13.99 33.18 -29.02
CA ILE A 65 -13.14 31.99 -29.04
C ILE A 65 -13.78 30.92 -28.15
N PRO A 66 -13.91 29.66 -28.60
CA PRO A 66 -14.48 28.58 -27.79
C PRO A 66 -13.61 28.32 -26.55
N ILE A 67 -14.18 28.29 -25.36
CA ILE A 67 -13.44 27.91 -24.14
C ILE A 67 -13.33 26.38 -23.98
N VAL A 68 -14.02 25.64 -24.85
CA VAL A 68 -14.02 24.18 -24.93
C VAL A 68 -13.91 23.77 -26.41
N LEU A 69 -13.01 22.85 -26.72
CA LEU A 69 -12.83 22.28 -28.06
C LEU A 69 -13.15 20.79 -28.04
N ASP A 70 -13.96 20.34 -29.00
CA ASP A 70 -14.19 18.92 -29.25
C ASP A 70 -13.05 18.36 -30.13
N ASN A 71 -12.28 17.42 -29.59
CA ASN A 71 -11.18 16.77 -30.31
C ASN A 71 -11.65 15.67 -31.25
N GLU A 72 -10.84 15.34 -32.25
CA GLU A 72 -11.15 14.32 -33.27
C GLU A 72 -11.34 12.90 -32.70
N ASN A 73 -10.80 12.65 -31.50
CA ASN A 73 -10.95 11.40 -30.73
C ASN A 73 -12.11 11.43 -29.72
N GLY A 74 -12.94 12.48 -29.73
CA GLY A 74 -14.19 12.57 -28.96
C GLY A 74 -14.09 13.22 -27.59
N THR A 75 -13.02 13.95 -27.27
CA THR A 75 -12.82 14.54 -25.93
C THR A 75 -12.69 16.04 -25.85
N LYS A 76 -12.80 16.48 -24.60
CA LYS A 76 -12.79 17.83 -24.05
C LYS A 76 -11.42 18.50 -24.02
N SER A 77 -11.12 19.55 -24.77
CA SER A 77 -10.00 20.45 -24.41
C SER A 77 -10.50 21.79 -23.90
N TYR A 78 -9.95 22.29 -22.80
CA TYR A 78 -10.39 23.51 -22.11
C TYR A 78 -9.37 24.63 -22.24
N LEU A 79 -9.82 25.86 -22.54
CA LEU A 79 -8.94 27.02 -22.67
C LEU A 79 -8.34 27.39 -21.32
N GLU A 80 -7.02 27.30 -21.22
CA GLU A 80 -6.24 27.45 -19.99
C GLU A 80 -5.55 28.80 -19.87
N ALA A 81 -4.94 29.29 -20.95
CA ALA A 81 -4.22 30.56 -20.92
C ALA A 81 -4.19 31.23 -22.30
N ILE A 82 -3.81 32.52 -22.31
CA ILE A 82 -3.48 33.28 -23.51
C ILE A 82 -2.12 33.96 -23.32
N GLU A 83 -1.26 33.88 -24.33
CA GLU A 83 0.07 34.51 -24.32
C GLU A 83 0.03 35.96 -24.83
N GLU A 84 1.08 36.72 -24.53
CA GLU A 84 1.21 38.14 -24.92
C GLU A 84 1.12 38.39 -26.44
N ASP A 85 1.39 37.35 -27.26
CA ASP A 85 1.27 37.40 -28.72
C ASP A 85 -0.12 37.01 -29.25
N GLY A 86 -1.03 36.61 -28.37
CA GLY A 86 -2.40 36.17 -28.68
C GLY A 86 -2.58 34.67 -28.87
N SER A 87 -1.54 33.84 -28.63
CA SER A 87 -1.64 32.38 -28.71
C SER A 87 -2.50 31.79 -27.57
N LEU A 88 -3.36 30.81 -27.88
CA LEU A 88 -4.31 30.19 -26.95
C LEU A 88 -3.83 28.79 -26.52
N TYR A 89 -3.84 28.51 -25.22
CA TYR A 89 -3.47 27.21 -24.65
C TYR A 89 -4.73 26.44 -24.25
N TYR A 90 -4.86 25.20 -24.71
CA TYR A 90 -5.95 24.31 -24.32
C TYR A 90 -5.39 23.04 -23.67
N ILE A 91 -5.95 22.63 -22.53
CA ILE A 91 -5.58 21.41 -21.80
C ILE A 91 -6.60 20.30 -22.04
N THR A 92 -6.17 19.03 -22.10
CA THR A 92 -7.00 17.84 -22.39
C THR A 92 -6.65 16.74 -21.40
N VAL A 93 -7.60 16.00 -20.83
CA VAL A 93 -7.32 15.01 -19.77
C VAL A 93 -8.08 13.68 -19.92
N TYR A 94 -7.46 12.59 -19.47
CA TYR A 94 -8.02 11.23 -19.52
C TYR A 94 -7.44 10.32 -18.41
N ASN A 95 -8.27 9.87 -17.47
CA ASN A 95 -8.05 9.28 -16.11
C ASN A 95 -8.05 10.30 -14.96
N ALA A 96 -7.46 11.49 -15.13
CA ALA A 96 -7.75 12.62 -14.25
C ALA A 96 -9.26 12.95 -14.17
N GLY A 97 -10.02 12.69 -15.25
CA GLY A 97 -11.48 12.81 -15.22
C GLY A 97 -12.18 11.87 -14.22
N ALA A 98 -11.57 10.75 -13.83
CA ALA A 98 -12.11 9.87 -12.78
C ALA A 98 -11.78 10.39 -11.38
N ALA A 99 -10.56 10.94 -11.21
CA ALA A 99 -10.16 11.65 -10.00
C ALA A 99 -11.07 12.87 -9.78
N SER A 100 -11.19 13.76 -10.76
CA SER A 100 -12.00 14.97 -10.68
C SER A 100 -13.50 14.71 -10.53
N THR A 101 -14.04 13.68 -11.19
CA THR A 101 -15.47 13.31 -11.03
C THR A 101 -15.79 12.89 -9.59
N SER A 102 -14.79 12.38 -8.85
CA SER A 102 -14.98 11.92 -7.47
C SER A 102 -14.21 12.79 -6.45
N ASN A 103 -13.74 13.97 -6.86
CA ASN A 103 -12.93 14.92 -6.08
C ASN A 103 -11.67 14.31 -5.43
N VAL A 104 -11.05 13.30 -6.06
CA VAL A 104 -9.84 12.65 -5.56
C VAL A 104 -8.61 13.53 -5.77
N ASP A 105 -8.61 14.33 -6.82
CA ASP A 105 -7.56 15.32 -7.11
C ASP A 105 -7.41 16.38 -6.01
N GLU A 106 -8.45 16.63 -5.22
CA GLU A 106 -8.39 17.54 -4.07
C GLU A 106 -7.56 16.99 -2.89
N LEU A 107 -7.22 15.70 -2.91
CA LEU A 107 -6.41 15.02 -1.89
C LEU A 107 -4.90 15.01 -2.25
N TYR A 108 -4.56 15.26 -3.51
CA TYR A 108 -3.19 15.28 -4.00
C TYR A 108 -2.50 16.63 -3.75
N GLU A 109 -1.19 16.68 -4.00
CA GLU A 109 -0.43 17.92 -3.98
C GLU A 109 -1.10 19.01 -4.82
N GLY A 110 -1.37 20.16 -4.19
CA GLY A 110 -1.99 21.32 -4.85
C GLY A 110 -3.52 21.28 -4.96
N GLY A 111 -4.17 20.25 -4.41
CA GLY A 111 -5.62 20.20 -4.20
C GLY A 111 -6.11 21.23 -3.16
N ALA A 112 -7.42 21.48 -3.12
CA ALA A 112 -8.05 22.50 -2.29
C ALA A 112 -7.86 22.28 -0.78
N LEU A 113 -7.69 21.02 -0.36
CA LEU A 113 -7.45 20.67 1.04
C LEU A 113 -5.98 20.85 1.47
N GLY A 114 -5.08 21.17 0.53
CA GLY A 114 -3.64 21.31 0.83
C GLY A 114 -2.98 20.01 1.30
N LEU A 115 -3.62 18.88 1.04
CA LEU A 115 -3.11 17.55 1.36
C LEU A 115 -2.05 17.12 0.33
N ASN A 116 -1.35 16.04 0.61
CA ASN A 116 -0.34 15.46 -0.28
C ASN A 116 -0.40 13.93 -0.24
N LEU A 117 -1.61 13.38 -0.33
CA LEU A 117 -1.84 11.94 -0.22
C LEU A 117 -1.48 11.26 -1.54
N THR A 118 -0.82 10.11 -1.46
CA THR A 118 -0.34 9.36 -2.64
C THR A 118 -0.72 7.87 -2.60
N GLY A 119 -1.18 7.39 -1.45
CA GLY A 119 -1.43 5.99 -1.13
C GLY A 119 -0.18 5.26 -0.67
N SER A 120 0.90 5.98 -0.37
CA SER A 120 2.16 5.40 0.06
C SER A 120 1.98 4.52 1.31
N GLY A 121 2.72 3.40 1.34
CA GLY A 121 2.67 2.46 2.45
C GLY A 121 1.44 1.54 2.50
N ILE A 122 0.48 1.69 1.59
CA ILE A 122 -0.72 0.84 1.53
C ILE A 122 -0.59 -0.17 0.39
N ASP A 123 -0.77 -1.45 0.72
CA ASP A 123 -0.91 -2.53 -0.27
C ASP A 123 -2.39 -2.82 -0.53
N ILE A 124 -2.75 -2.87 -1.82
CA ILE A 124 -4.14 -3.01 -2.27
C ILE A 124 -4.28 -4.35 -3.00
N GLY A 125 -5.17 -5.23 -2.51
CA GLY A 125 -5.46 -6.47 -3.22
C GLY A 125 -6.25 -6.23 -4.51
N VAL A 126 -5.88 -6.89 -5.60
CA VAL A 126 -6.64 -6.85 -6.86
C VAL A 126 -6.92 -8.29 -7.31
N TRP A 127 -8.19 -8.69 -7.26
CA TRP A 127 -8.65 -9.95 -7.86
C TRP A 127 -9.34 -9.65 -9.19
N ASP A 128 -8.89 -10.31 -10.26
CA ASP A 128 -9.41 -10.06 -11.61
C ASP A 128 -9.29 -11.30 -12.53
N ASP A 129 -9.37 -11.14 -13.85
CA ASP A 129 -9.45 -12.23 -14.83
C ASP A 129 -8.11 -12.93 -15.11
N GLY A 130 -7.01 -12.39 -14.59
CA GLY A 130 -5.67 -12.96 -14.72
C GLY A 130 -4.61 -12.03 -14.12
N ARG A 131 -3.47 -11.91 -14.80
CA ARG A 131 -2.35 -11.07 -14.35
C ARG A 131 -2.36 -9.70 -15.03
N ALA A 132 -2.02 -8.66 -14.27
CA ALA A 132 -1.63 -7.38 -14.83
C ALA A 132 -0.25 -7.49 -15.52
N ARG A 133 0.05 -6.62 -16.47
CA ARG A 133 1.41 -6.47 -17.00
C ARG A 133 2.27 -5.73 -15.97
N ALA A 134 2.84 -6.46 -15.02
CA ALA A 134 3.70 -5.88 -13.98
C ALA A 134 4.92 -5.13 -14.55
N SER A 135 5.38 -5.51 -15.75
CA SER A 135 6.48 -4.82 -16.47
C SER A 135 6.08 -3.48 -17.10
N HIS A 136 4.78 -3.13 -17.12
CA HIS A 136 4.33 -1.88 -17.68
C HIS A 136 4.98 -0.71 -16.93
N GLU A 137 5.48 0.30 -17.64
CA GLU A 137 6.28 1.41 -17.11
C GLU A 137 5.62 2.09 -15.90
N ALA A 138 4.31 2.33 -15.99
CA ALA A 138 3.51 2.91 -14.90
C ALA A 138 3.26 1.98 -13.69
N LEU A 139 3.60 0.69 -13.76
CA LEU A 139 3.33 -0.33 -12.71
C LEU A 139 4.61 -1.02 -12.19
N ALA A 140 5.72 -0.89 -12.91
CA ALA A 140 6.96 -1.62 -12.64
C ALA A 140 7.43 -1.47 -11.19
N GLY A 141 7.77 -2.61 -10.57
CA GLY A 141 8.24 -2.68 -9.18
C GLY A 141 7.15 -2.57 -8.11
N ARG A 142 5.87 -2.40 -8.47
CA ARG A 142 4.76 -2.17 -7.51
C ARG A 142 3.59 -3.15 -7.63
N VAL A 143 3.69 -4.15 -8.51
CA VAL A 143 2.71 -5.24 -8.65
C VAL A 143 3.39 -6.57 -8.35
N GLU A 144 2.86 -7.28 -7.36
CA GLU A 144 3.28 -8.65 -7.03
C GLU A 144 2.15 -9.63 -7.36
N HIS A 145 2.43 -10.65 -8.16
CA HIS A 145 1.46 -11.72 -8.44
C HIS A 145 1.58 -12.83 -7.39
N LYS A 146 0.51 -13.03 -6.63
CA LYS A 146 0.53 -13.89 -5.44
C LYS A 146 0.05 -15.32 -5.69
N ASP A 147 -0.54 -15.59 -6.85
CA ASP A 147 -1.06 -16.90 -7.24
C ASP A 147 -0.50 -17.42 -8.57
N ASN A 148 -0.97 -18.62 -8.97
CA ASN A 148 -0.54 -19.30 -10.18
C ASN A 148 -1.36 -18.91 -11.43
N ALA A 149 -1.90 -17.69 -11.48
CA ALA A 149 -2.58 -17.18 -12.65
C ALA A 149 -1.71 -17.32 -13.92
N PRO A 150 -2.29 -17.54 -15.12
CA PRO A 150 -1.52 -17.66 -16.35
C PRO A 150 -0.56 -16.48 -16.55
N ALA A 151 0.68 -16.77 -16.95
CA ALA A 151 1.73 -15.75 -17.06
C ALA A 151 1.42 -14.63 -18.07
N THR A 152 0.54 -14.89 -19.04
CA THR A 152 0.14 -13.90 -20.05
C THR A 152 -0.69 -12.78 -19.40
N PRO A 153 -0.21 -11.52 -19.44
CA PRO A 153 -0.99 -10.40 -18.91
C PRO A 153 -2.29 -10.18 -19.68
N LEU A 154 -3.36 -9.82 -18.98
CA LEU A 154 -4.68 -9.60 -19.56
C LEU A 154 -5.07 -8.12 -19.57
N GLY A 155 -5.85 -7.76 -20.59
CA GLY A 155 -6.25 -6.37 -20.85
C GLY A 155 -7.11 -5.77 -19.76
N HIS A 156 -8.03 -6.56 -19.22
CA HIS A 156 -8.93 -6.12 -18.17
C HIS A 156 -8.18 -5.96 -16.84
N THR A 157 -7.49 -7.00 -16.37
CA THR A 157 -6.67 -6.93 -15.14
C THR A 157 -5.66 -5.77 -15.19
N THR A 158 -4.89 -5.65 -16.26
CA THR A 158 -3.86 -4.58 -16.39
C THR A 158 -4.47 -3.19 -16.23
N HIS A 159 -5.60 -2.95 -16.92
CA HIS A 159 -6.30 -1.67 -16.85
C HIS A 159 -6.90 -1.40 -15.47
N VAL A 160 -7.44 -2.42 -14.79
CA VAL A 160 -7.95 -2.30 -13.43
C VAL A 160 -6.81 -1.92 -12.48
N THR A 161 -5.69 -2.65 -12.51
CA THR A 161 -4.51 -2.36 -11.69
C THR A 161 -3.95 -0.96 -11.95
N GLY A 162 -3.87 -0.52 -13.21
CA GLY A 162 -3.46 0.84 -13.54
C GLY A 162 -4.40 1.92 -13.02
N THR A 163 -5.71 1.65 -12.97
CA THR A 163 -6.69 2.62 -12.43
C THR A 163 -6.49 2.82 -10.93
N VAL A 164 -5.99 1.79 -10.23
CA VAL A 164 -5.62 1.88 -8.81
C VAL A 164 -4.28 2.60 -8.65
N ILE A 165 -3.20 2.11 -9.26
CA ILE A 165 -1.82 2.49 -8.86
C ILE A 165 -0.90 3.05 -9.96
N ALA A 166 -1.35 3.30 -11.19
CA ALA A 166 -0.44 3.81 -12.23
C ALA A 166 0.30 5.09 -11.77
N SER A 167 1.63 5.13 -11.90
CA SER A 167 2.46 6.20 -11.29
C SER A 167 2.17 7.61 -11.80
N GLY A 168 1.57 7.74 -12.98
CA GLY A 168 1.38 9.02 -13.64
C GLY A 168 2.66 9.63 -14.25
N GLU A 169 3.86 9.15 -13.90
CA GLU A 169 5.14 9.67 -14.37
C GLU A 169 5.25 9.69 -15.90
N PHE A 170 4.89 8.57 -16.54
CA PHE A 170 4.99 8.40 -18.00
C PHE A 170 3.77 8.95 -18.74
N ASN A 171 2.62 8.96 -18.08
CA ASN A 171 1.37 9.50 -18.59
C ASN A 171 0.54 10.07 -17.45
N PRO A 172 0.66 11.37 -17.14
CA PRO A 172 -0.03 12.01 -16.01
C PRO A 172 -1.54 11.94 -16.14
N SER A 173 -2.04 11.86 -17.38
CA SER A 173 -3.46 11.68 -17.60
C SER A 173 -3.90 10.35 -17.02
N ALA A 174 -3.14 9.26 -17.18
CA ALA A 174 -3.46 7.90 -16.77
C ALA A 174 -3.11 7.54 -15.31
N GLN A 175 -2.71 8.51 -14.48
CA GLN A 175 -2.36 8.31 -13.07
C GLN A 175 -3.48 7.56 -12.32
N GLY A 176 -3.10 6.53 -11.58
CA GLY A 176 -4.01 5.80 -10.69
C GLY A 176 -4.39 6.65 -9.48
N MET A 177 -5.45 6.27 -8.78
CA MET A 177 -5.89 7.05 -7.62
C MET A 177 -4.85 7.03 -6.48
N ALA A 178 -4.27 5.87 -6.20
CA ALA A 178 -3.27 5.67 -5.16
C ALA A 178 -1.93 5.35 -5.82
N PHE A 179 -1.36 6.36 -6.48
CA PHE A 179 -0.28 6.18 -7.45
C PHE A 179 1.08 5.78 -6.85
N GLU A 180 1.23 5.80 -5.52
CA GLU A 180 2.40 5.26 -4.81
C GLU A 180 2.11 3.97 -4.01
N SER A 181 0.86 3.48 -3.99
CA SER A 181 0.53 2.18 -3.41
C SER A 181 1.18 1.02 -4.17
N THR A 182 1.23 -0.15 -3.52
CA THR A 182 1.52 -1.43 -4.18
C THR A 182 0.27 -2.29 -4.33
N VAL A 183 0.34 -3.28 -5.23
CA VAL A 183 -0.74 -4.21 -5.49
C VAL A 183 -0.29 -5.66 -5.31
N SER A 184 -1.02 -6.38 -4.46
CA SER A 184 -1.06 -7.84 -4.42
C SER A 184 -2.12 -8.35 -5.41
N GLY A 185 -1.68 -8.87 -6.54
CA GLY A 185 -2.52 -9.29 -7.67
C GLY A 185 -2.83 -10.79 -7.68
N TYR A 186 -4.10 -11.10 -7.91
CA TYR A 186 -4.68 -12.44 -7.96
C TYR A 186 -5.61 -12.59 -9.16
N ASP A 187 -5.73 -13.80 -9.70
CA ASP A 187 -6.90 -14.17 -10.51
C ASP A 187 -8.11 -14.48 -9.61
N PHE A 188 -9.31 -14.53 -10.18
CA PHE A 188 -10.52 -14.76 -9.39
C PHE A 188 -10.74 -16.23 -8.98
N PHE A 189 -9.86 -17.17 -9.38
CA PHE A 189 -10.02 -18.57 -9.00
C PHE A 189 -9.62 -18.72 -7.53
N ASN A 190 -10.43 -19.41 -6.73
CA ASN A 190 -10.17 -19.60 -5.30
C ASN A 190 -10.17 -18.30 -4.44
N ASP A 191 -10.66 -17.20 -5.01
CA ASP A 191 -10.78 -15.87 -4.40
C ASP A 191 -11.20 -15.85 -2.92
N ILE A 192 -12.25 -16.57 -2.51
CA ILE A 192 -12.73 -16.60 -1.12
C ILE A 192 -11.62 -16.97 -0.13
N THR A 193 -10.80 -17.97 -0.47
CA THR A 193 -9.75 -18.46 0.42
C THR A 193 -8.61 -17.46 0.49
N GLU A 194 -8.21 -16.90 -0.65
CA GLU A 194 -7.13 -15.91 -0.74
C GLU A 194 -7.51 -14.64 -0.02
N ILE A 195 -8.70 -14.10 -0.29
CA ILE A 195 -9.24 -12.92 0.40
C ILE A 195 -9.22 -13.13 1.92
N GLN A 196 -9.66 -14.29 2.41
CA GLN A 196 -9.67 -14.59 3.84
C GLN A 196 -8.26 -14.58 4.46
N ASN A 197 -7.26 -15.08 3.72
CA ASN A 197 -5.87 -15.11 4.18
C ASN A 197 -5.27 -13.72 4.17
N GLU A 198 -5.38 -12.98 3.05
CA GLU A 198 -4.85 -11.63 2.92
C GLU A 198 -5.46 -10.66 3.93
N ALA A 199 -6.80 -10.71 4.11
CA ALA A 199 -7.47 -9.94 5.15
C ALA A 199 -7.01 -10.35 6.57
N GLY A 200 -6.67 -11.63 6.77
CA GLY A 200 -6.10 -12.13 8.02
C GLY A 200 -4.65 -11.70 8.27
N ASP A 201 -3.90 -11.44 7.20
CA ASP A 201 -2.51 -10.99 7.21
C ASP A 201 -2.38 -9.45 7.24
N GLY A 202 -3.51 -8.73 7.28
CA GLY A 202 -3.57 -7.29 7.49
C GLY A 202 -3.96 -6.45 6.26
N MET A 203 -4.39 -7.07 5.17
CA MET A 203 -4.93 -6.32 4.02
C MET A 203 -6.20 -5.57 4.41
N ILE A 204 -6.22 -4.25 4.20
CA ILE A 204 -7.34 -3.38 4.60
C ILE A 204 -8.29 -3.03 3.46
N VAL A 205 -7.86 -3.14 2.20
CA VAL A 205 -8.68 -2.80 1.04
C VAL A 205 -8.34 -3.68 -0.16
N SER A 206 -9.37 -4.03 -0.95
CA SER A 206 -9.16 -4.69 -2.24
C SER A 206 -10.22 -4.32 -3.29
N ASN A 207 -9.89 -4.53 -4.57
CA ASN A 207 -10.79 -4.36 -5.69
C ASN A 207 -11.20 -5.72 -6.31
N HIS A 208 -12.49 -5.84 -6.65
CA HIS A 208 -13.09 -7.01 -7.31
C HIS A 208 -13.94 -6.57 -8.51
N SER A 209 -13.33 -6.55 -9.69
CA SER A 209 -13.95 -6.08 -10.93
C SER A 209 -14.62 -7.18 -11.77
N TYR A 210 -15.09 -8.25 -11.10
CA TYR A 210 -15.69 -9.44 -11.71
C TYR A 210 -16.97 -9.88 -10.97
N GLY A 211 -17.74 -10.77 -11.59
CA GLY A 211 -18.99 -11.29 -11.00
C GLY A 211 -19.52 -12.49 -11.77
N LEU A 212 -20.66 -13.02 -11.33
CA LEU A 212 -21.29 -14.15 -11.99
C LEU A 212 -21.77 -13.78 -13.39
N ALA A 213 -21.52 -14.67 -14.37
CA ALA A 213 -21.96 -14.48 -15.74
C ALA A 213 -23.51 -14.51 -15.83
N PRO A 214 -24.19 -13.39 -16.10
CA PRO A 214 -25.66 -13.29 -16.02
C PRO A 214 -26.38 -14.25 -16.97
N THR A 215 -25.78 -14.55 -18.13
CA THR A 215 -26.35 -15.45 -19.14
C THR A 215 -26.39 -16.92 -18.71
N GLN A 216 -25.68 -17.27 -17.63
CA GLN A 216 -25.63 -18.62 -17.06
C GLN A 216 -26.49 -18.75 -15.79
N LEU A 217 -27.10 -17.65 -15.33
CA LEU A 217 -27.89 -17.63 -14.11
C LEU A 217 -29.34 -18.05 -14.36
N SER A 218 -29.91 -18.72 -13.37
CA SER A 218 -31.35 -18.87 -13.25
C SER A 218 -31.95 -17.60 -12.67
N GLU A 219 -33.21 -17.32 -12.99
CA GLU A 219 -33.95 -16.12 -12.55
C GLU A 219 -33.82 -15.86 -11.04
N TRP A 220 -33.92 -16.90 -10.21
CA TRP A 220 -33.84 -16.77 -8.74
C TRP A 220 -32.48 -16.33 -8.20
N GLN A 221 -31.43 -16.28 -9.03
CA GLN A 221 -30.07 -15.94 -8.58
C GLN A 221 -29.74 -14.46 -8.74
N PHE A 222 -30.58 -13.71 -9.45
CA PHE A 222 -30.52 -12.26 -9.46
C PHE A 222 -31.06 -11.75 -8.12
N GLY A 223 -30.42 -10.72 -7.56
CA GLY A 223 -30.80 -10.12 -6.27
C GLY A 223 -30.54 -11.00 -5.05
N ALA A 224 -30.28 -12.30 -5.24
CA ALA A 224 -30.25 -13.28 -4.18
C ALA A 224 -29.00 -13.23 -3.30
N TYR A 225 -29.22 -13.29 -1.99
CA TYR A 225 -28.18 -13.52 -0.99
C TYR A 225 -27.83 -15.02 -0.92
N ILE A 226 -26.71 -15.39 -1.54
CA ILE A 226 -26.27 -16.78 -1.69
C ILE A 226 -24.93 -17.03 -0.94
N ASN A 227 -24.38 -18.24 -1.05
CA ASN A 227 -23.14 -18.60 -0.36
C ASN A 227 -21.99 -17.63 -0.65
N LEU A 228 -21.89 -17.10 -1.88
CA LEU A 228 -20.85 -16.13 -2.23
C LEU A 228 -21.00 -14.81 -1.45
N SER A 229 -22.23 -14.30 -1.31
CA SER A 229 -22.58 -13.13 -0.51
C SER A 229 -22.31 -13.38 0.99
N ARG A 230 -22.72 -14.56 1.48
CA ARG A 230 -22.51 -14.99 2.86
C ARG A 230 -21.03 -15.11 3.22
N SER A 231 -20.21 -15.66 2.33
CA SER A 231 -18.77 -15.79 2.54
C SER A 231 -18.10 -14.42 2.71
N MET A 232 -18.50 -13.43 1.91
CA MET A 232 -17.97 -12.06 2.06
C MET A 232 -18.35 -11.44 3.40
N ASP A 233 -19.62 -11.56 3.82
CA ASP A 233 -20.02 -11.06 5.14
C ASP A 233 -19.21 -11.73 6.26
N LEU A 234 -19.01 -13.05 6.19
CA LEU A 234 -18.20 -13.80 7.17
C LEU A 234 -16.76 -13.32 7.24
N ILE A 235 -16.12 -13.05 6.09
CA ILE A 235 -14.76 -12.52 6.03
C ILE A 235 -14.71 -11.18 6.75
N MET A 236 -15.58 -10.24 6.40
CA MET A 236 -15.59 -8.90 7.01
C MET A 236 -15.99 -8.92 8.49
N ASN A 237 -16.81 -9.88 8.93
CA ASN A 237 -17.06 -10.09 10.36
C ASN A 237 -15.80 -10.59 11.10
N SER A 238 -14.94 -11.38 10.44
CA SER A 238 -13.71 -11.91 11.02
C SER A 238 -12.49 -10.99 10.89
N ALA A 239 -12.48 -10.12 9.88
CA ALA A 239 -11.44 -9.15 9.57
C ALA A 239 -12.09 -7.76 9.44
N PRO A 240 -12.38 -7.07 10.56
CA PRO A 240 -13.21 -5.87 10.57
C PRO A 240 -12.58 -4.65 9.90
N TYR A 241 -11.26 -4.65 9.65
CA TYR A 241 -10.57 -3.60 8.90
C TYR A 241 -10.67 -3.78 7.38
N TYR A 242 -10.92 -4.99 6.91
CA TYR A 242 -10.88 -5.32 5.49
C TYR A 242 -12.16 -4.89 4.75
N LEU A 243 -12.00 -4.03 3.75
CA LEU A 243 -13.07 -3.59 2.86
C LEU A 243 -12.88 -4.11 1.41
N PRO A 244 -13.71 -5.06 0.94
CA PRO A 244 -13.78 -5.41 -0.47
C PRO A 244 -14.65 -4.40 -1.23
N VAL A 245 -14.07 -3.79 -2.26
CA VAL A 245 -14.74 -2.88 -3.20
C VAL A 245 -15.07 -3.63 -4.49
N MET A 246 -16.35 -3.70 -4.85
CA MET A 246 -16.84 -4.59 -5.91
C MET A 246 -17.57 -3.84 -7.02
N ALA A 247 -17.36 -4.27 -8.27
CA ALA A 247 -18.14 -3.79 -9.40
C ALA A 247 -19.60 -4.30 -9.33
N ALA A 248 -20.58 -3.41 -9.53
CA ALA A 248 -22.01 -3.80 -9.51
C ALA A 248 -22.41 -4.76 -10.66
N GLY A 249 -21.65 -4.79 -11.76
CA GLY A 249 -21.91 -5.58 -12.96
C GLY A 249 -22.49 -4.76 -14.12
N ASN A 250 -22.43 -5.28 -15.35
CA ASN A 250 -22.74 -4.52 -16.59
C ASN A 250 -23.94 -5.09 -17.39
N SER A 251 -24.92 -5.66 -16.70
CA SER A 251 -25.93 -6.55 -17.28
C SER A 251 -27.21 -5.86 -17.76
N ARG A 252 -27.37 -4.57 -17.48
CA ARG A 252 -28.67 -3.89 -17.60
C ARG A 252 -29.20 -3.83 -19.01
N ASN A 253 -28.35 -3.53 -19.99
CA ASN A 253 -28.77 -3.49 -21.40
C ASN A 253 -29.13 -4.88 -21.95
N ASN A 254 -28.69 -5.95 -21.27
CA ASN A 254 -28.99 -7.34 -21.58
C ASN A 254 -30.19 -7.88 -20.77
N ASN A 255 -30.85 -7.05 -19.95
CA ASN A 255 -31.99 -7.45 -19.12
C ASN A 255 -33.11 -8.20 -19.86
N PRO A 256 -33.50 -7.84 -21.11
CA PRO A 256 -34.54 -8.58 -21.84
C PRO A 256 -34.21 -10.05 -22.09
N VAL A 257 -32.95 -10.45 -21.89
CA VAL A 257 -32.48 -11.85 -21.96
C VAL A 257 -32.21 -12.42 -20.56
N ASN A 258 -31.66 -11.61 -19.65
CA ASN A 258 -31.18 -12.07 -18.34
C ASN A 258 -32.28 -12.14 -17.27
N ASN A 259 -33.11 -11.09 -17.15
CA ASN A 259 -34.17 -10.99 -16.15
C ASN A 259 -35.39 -10.20 -16.72
N PRO A 260 -36.09 -10.77 -17.72
CA PRO A 260 -36.97 -10.01 -18.62
C PRO A 260 -38.17 -9.35 -17.92
N GLU A 261 -38.62 -9.87 -16.78
CA GLU A 261 -39.78 -9.36 -16.06
C GLU A 261 -39.46 -8.15 -15.16
N LYS A 262 -38.18 -7.85 -14.95
CA LYS A 262 -37.71 -6.80 -14.01
C LYS A 262 -37.39 -5.45 -14.63
N ASN A 263 -37.55 -5.29 -15.94
CA ASN A 263 -37.33 -4.01 -16.64
C ASN A 263 -35.96 -3.33 -16.36
N GLY A 264 -34.90 -4.11 -16.12
CA GLY A 264 -33.55 -3.63 -15.89
C GLY A 264 -33.21 -3.34 -14.42
N PHE A 265 -34.05 -3.77 -13.49
CA PHE A 265 -33.80 -3.82 -12.05
C PHE A 265 -33.51 -5.27 -11.63
N ASP A 266 -33.09 -5.46 -10.38
CA ASP A 266 -32.79 -6.79 -9.83
C ASP A 266 -31.74 -7.52 -10.68
N LEU A 267 -30.55 -6.93 -10.72
CA LEU A 267 -29.42 -7.39 -11.54
C LEU A 267 -28.10 -7.52 -10.75
N ILE A 268 -28.15 -7.33 -9.43
CA ILE A 268 -27.04 -7.63 -8.53
C ILE A 268 -26.92 -9.15 -8.42
N THR A 269 -25.70 -9.69 -8.37
CA THR A 269 -25.49 -11.14 -8.40
C THR A 269 -24.39 -11.54 -7.43
N GLY A 270 -24.39 -12.78 -6.95
CA GLY A 270 -23.24 -13.36 -6.28
C GLY A 270 -22.75 -12.56 -5.06
N ARG A 271 -21.45 -12.27 -5.01
CA ARG A 271 -20.80 -11.58 -3.89
C ARG A 271 -21.32 -10.15 -3.71
N GLN A 272 -21.70 -9.50 -4.81
CA GLN A 272 -22.22 -8.13 -4.81
C GLN A 272 -23.54 -7.99 -4.02
N ALA A 273 -24.25 -9.09 -3.74
CA ALA A 273 -25.42 -9.07 -2.87
C ALA A 273 -25.06 -9.15 -1.36
N SER A 274 -23.77 -9.18 -1.00
CA SER A 274 -23.27 -9.09 0.38
C SER A 274 -23.83 -7.84 1.07
N LYS A 275 -24.04 -7.92 2.38
CA LYS A 275 -24.44 -6.76 3.19
C LYS A 275 -23.25 -5.87 3.45
N ASN A 276 -22.08 -6.45 3.67
CA ASN A 276 -20.93 -5.73 4.20
C ASN A 276 -20.02 -5.16 3.10
N ALA A 277 -19.97 -5.75 1.90
CA ALA A 277 -19.14 -5.23 0.81
C ALA A 277 -19.63 -3.88 0.25
N LEU A 278 -18.69 -3.06 -0.26
CA LEU A 278 -18.98 -1.80 -0.94
C LEU A 278 -19.08 -2.02 -2.46
N VAL A 279 -20.24 -1.76 -3.04
CA VAL A 279 -20.58 -2.09 -4.42
C VAL A 279 -20.77 -0.82 -5.24
N VAL A 280 -20.11 -0.73 -6.39
CA VAL A 280 -19.92 0.53 -7.13
C VAL A 280 -20.62 0.52 -8.50
N ALA A 281 -21.44 1.54 -8.74
CA ALA A 281 -22.10 1.84 -10.00
C ALA A 281 -21.18 2.60 -10.97
N ASN A 282 -21.43 2.47 -12.27
CA ASN A 282 -20.68 3.20 -13.32
C ASN A 282 -21.43 4.45 -13.79
N VAL A 283 -20.82 5.62 -13.62
CA VAL A 283 -21.28 6.90 -14.21
C VAL A 283 -20.37 7.40 -15.33
N PHE A 284 -20.89 8.34 -16.11
CA PHE A 284 -20.08 9.17 -17.00
C PHE A 284 -19.25 10.18 -16.22
N GLU A 285 -18.23 10.73 -16.87
CA GLU A 285 -17.48 11.87 -16.35
C GLU A 285 -18.39 13.06 -16.06
N VAL A 286 -18.12 13.74 -14.95
CA VAL A 286 -18.82 14.96 -14.55
C VAL A 286 -17.83 16.12 -14.69
N ASP A 287 -17.86 16.80 -15.85
CA ASP A 287 -16.99 17.94 -16.13
C ASP A 287 -17.20 19.10 -15.11
N GLU A 288 -18.47 19.33 -14.73
CA GLU A 288 -18.87 20.35 -13.75
C GLU A 288 -20.12 19.85 -13.00
N TYR A 289 -20.02 19.73 -11.68
CA TYR A 289 -21.16 19.42 -10.84
C TYR A 289 -21.99 20.68 -10.57
N VAL A 290 -23.18 20.75 -11.17
CA VAL A 290 -24.12 21.87 -10.97
C VAL A 290 -25.26 21.46 -10.04
N ASN A 291 -25.72 20.22 -10.18
CA ASN A 291 -26.74 19.58 -9.37
C ASN A 291 -26.75 18.07 -9.67
N ASN A 292 -27.64 17.34 -9.01
CA ASN A 292 -27.78 15.89 -9.20
C ASN A 292 -27.90 15.44 -10.67
N ALA A 293 -28.53 16.22 -11.55
CA ALA A 293 -28.67 15.84 -12.97
C ALA A 293 -27.36 15.90 -13.77
N SER A 294 -26.29 16.52 -13.24
CA SER A 294 -24.93 16.44 -13.78
C SER A 294 -24.42 15.00 -13.77
N VAL A 295 -24.80 14.20 -12.76
CA VAL A 295 -24.38 12.82 -12.63
C VAL A 295 -25.28 11.92 -13.48
N GLN A 296 -24.70 11.32 -14.51
CA GLN A 296 -25.41 10.43 -15.43
C GLN A 296 -24.90 9.00 -15.30
N ILE A 297 -25.81 8.06 -15.07
CA ILE A 297 -25.47 6.64 -15.01
C ILE A 297 -25.25 6.07 -16.40
N ASN A 298 -24.22 5.22 -16.54
CA ASN A 298 -24.04 4.44 -17.74
C ASN A 298 -25.15 3.38 -17.84
N SER A 299 -25.83 3.34 -18.99
CA SER A 299 -27.00 2.46 -19.21
C SER A 299 -26.73 0.96 -18.99
N SER A 300 -25.47 0.53 -19.05
CA SER A 300 -25.04 -0.85 -18.81
C SER A 300 -24.93 -1.22 -17.34
N SER A 301 -24.73 -0.25 -16.43
CA SER A 301 -24.57 -0.50 -14.99
C SER A 301 -25.77 -1.26 -14.44
N SER A 302 -25.50 -2.33 -13.70
CA SER A 302 -26.55 -3.15 -13.08
C SER A 302 -27.19 -2.40 -11.94
N TYR A 303 -28.51 -2.54 -11.82
CA TYR A 303 -29.30 -1.90 -10.78
C TYR A 303 -29.77 -2.96 -9.80
N GLY A 304 -29.90 -2.56 -8.54
CA GLY A 304 -30.64 -3.34 -7.57
C GLY A 304 -32.16 -3.18 -7.75
N PRO A 305 -32.93 -3.32 -6.67
CA PRO A 305 -32.45 -3.72 -5.35
C PRO A 305 -31.99 -5.19 -5.35
N THR A 306 -31.52 -5.67 -4.20
CA THR A 306 -31.49 -7.12 -3.94
C THR A 306 -32.92 -7.66 -3.70
N ASP A 307 -33.08 -8.98 -3.64
CA ASP A 307 -34.38 -9.65 -3.45
C ASP A 307 -35.09 -9.21 -2.16
N ASP A 308 -34.31 -8.99 -1.10
CA ASP A 308 -34.77 -8.49 0.18
C ASP A 308 -34.81 -6.96 0.26
N LEU A 309 -34.82 -6.28 -0.90
CA LEU A 309 -34.99 -4.84 -1.09
C LEU A 309 -33.86 -3.93 -0.61
N ARG A 310 -32.69 -4.49 -0.24
CA ARG A 310 -31.52 -3.67 0.12
C ARG A 310 -31.05 -2.80 -1.04
N ILE A 311 -30.52 -1.64 -0.69
CA ILE A 311 -29.88 -0.69 -1.59
C ILE A 311 -28.57 -1.30 -2.10
N LYS A 312 -28.55 -1.61 -3.40
CA LYS A 312 -27.32 -1.90 -4.15
C LYS A 312 -27.46 -1.34 -5.58
N PRO A 313 -26.38 -0.84 -6.20
CA PRO A 313 -25.05 -0.57 -5.61
C PRO A 313 -25.12 0.42 -4.44
N ASP A 314 -24.06 0.51 -3.63
CA ASP A 314 -24.00 1.42 -2.48
C ASP A 314 -23.66 2.84 -2.91
N ILE A 315 -22.74 3.01 -3.86
CA ILE A 315 -22.30 4.32 -4.37
C ILE A 315 -22.03 4.25 -5.88
N ALA A 316 -21.75 5.39 -6.49
CA ALA A 316 -21.35 5.51 -7.88
C ALA A 316 -19.98 6.19 -8.03
N ALA A 317 -19.23 5.78 -9.06
CA ALA A 317 -17.98 6.43 -9.48
C ALA A 317 -17.84 6.39 -11.02
N LYS A 318 -16.95 7.22 -11.58
CA LYS A 318 -16.71 7.23 -13.03
C LYS A 318 -16.09 5.89 -13.45
N GLY A 319 -16.79 5.15 -14.30
CA GLY A 319 -16.29 3.93 -14.93
C GLY A 319 -16.44 3.95 -16.45
N THR A 320 -16.75 5.10 -17.05
CA THR A 320 -16.95 5.24 -18.50
C THR A 320 -15.79 6.00 -19.13
N ASN A 321 -15.20 5.42 -20.19
CA ASN A 321 -14.01 5.93 -20.88
C ASN A 321 -12.88 6.30 -19.91
N VAL A 322 -12.60 5.39 -18.96
CA VAL A 322 -11.46 5.53 -18.04
C VAL A 322 -10.22 5.13 -18.82
N LEU A 323 -9.21 5.99 -18.91
CA LEU A 323 -7.92 5.69 -19.55
C LEU A 323 -7.03 5.00 -18.52
N SER A 324 -6.43 3.87 -18.85
CA SER A 324 -5.44 3.24 -17.98
C SER A 324 -4.47 2.37 -18.77
N THR A 325 -3.57 1.69 -18.07
CA THR A 325 -2.55 0.81 -18.64
C THR A 325 -3.19 -0.36 -19.40
N PHE A 326 -2.48 -0.90 -20.39
CA PHE A 326 -2.94 -2.01 -21.23
C PHE A 326 -1.74 -2.90 -21.64
N PRO A 327 -1.94 -4.21 -21.88
CA PRO A 327 -0.82 -5.16 -21.90
C PRO A 327 -0.18 -5.41 -23.29
N GLY A 328 -0.53 -4.69 -24.35
CA GLY A 328 0.08 -4.91 -25.67
C GLY A 328 1.51 -4.38 -25.78
N SER A 329 1.94 -3.45 -24.93
CA SER A 329 3.34 -3.11 -24.65
C SER A 329 3.51 -2.57 -23.23
N ASP A 330 4.75 -2.35 -22.78
CA ASP A 330 5.03 -1.74 -21.46
C ASP A 330 4.68 -0.24 -21.38
N SER A 331 4.19 0.36 -22.46
CA SER A 331 3.83 1.77 -22.56
C SER A 331 2.44 1.99 -23.19
N GLU A 332 1.64 0.92 -23.29
CA GLU A 332 0.33 1.00 -23.91
C GLU A 332 -0.74 1.42 -22.90
N TYR A 333 -1.55 2.40 -23.28
CA TYR A 333 -2.72 2.82 -22.53
C TYR A 333 -3.96 2.70 -23.41
N THR A 334 -5.10 2.38 -22.82
CA THR A 334 -6.38 2.36 -23.53
C THR A 334 -7.51 2.82 -22.64
N SER A 335 -8.64 3.18 -23.25
CA SER A 335 -9.84 3.55 -22.49
C SER A 335 -10.86 2.43 -22.46
N LEU A 336 -11.24 1.99 -21.25
CA LEU A 336 -12.30 1.01 -21.05
C LEU A 336 -13.54 1.63 -20.38
N THR A 337 -14.65 0.89 -20.46
CA THR A 337 -15.94 1.29 -19.86
C THR A 337 -16.57 0.10 -19.14
N GLY A 338 -16.91 0.29 -17.87
CA GLY A 338 -17.63 -0.68 -17.07
C GLY A 338 -17.63 -0.31 -15.59
N THR A 339 -18.51 -0.95 -14.82
CA THR A 339 -18.40 -0.96 -13.34
C THR A 339 -17.05 -1.48 -12.88
N SER A 340 -16.40 -2.34 -13.68
CA SER A 340 -15.03 -2.80 -13.53
C SER A 340 -13.97 -1.69 -13.52
N MET A 341 -14.26 -0.54 -14.12
CA MET A 341 -13.38 0.64 -14.07
C MET A 341 -13.82 1.62 -12.98
N ALA A 342 -15.06 1.54 -12.50
CA ALA A 342 -15.55 2.39 -11.41
C ALA A 342 -15.09 1.89 -10.03
N SER A 343 -15.09 0.57 -9.79
CA SER A 343 -14.65 0.00 -8.52
C SER A 343 -13.17 0.27 -8.18
N PRO A 344 -12.18 0.19 -9.10
CA PRO A 344 -10.79 0.49 -8.77
C PRO A 344 -10.54 1.97 -8.46
N VAL A 345 -11.37 2.89 -9.00
CA VAL A 345 -11.33 4.31 -8.60
C VAL A 345 -11.62 4.41 -7.10
N VAL A 346 -12.72 3.80 -6.65
CA VAL A 346 -13.10 3.78 -5.23
C VAL A 346 -12.05 3.08 -4.37
N ALA A 347 -11.51 1.94 -4.80
CA ALA A 347 -10.52 1.19 -4.02
C ALA A 347 -9.23 2.01 -3.80
N GLY A 348 -8.72 2.69 -4.83
CA GLY A 348 -7.57 3.58 -4.67
C GLY A 348 -7.88 4.81 -3.83
N THR A 349 -9.08 5.40 -3.95
CA THR A 349 -9.51 6.50 -3.04
C THR A 349 -9.58 6.06 -1.58
N VAL A 350 -10.04 4.84 -1.31
CA VAL A 350 -10.03 4.28 0.06
C VAL A 350 -8.61 4.21 0.62
N ALA A 351 -7.61 3.84 -0.19
CA ALA A 351 -6.22 3.86 0.25
C ALA A 351 -5.77 5.28 0.66
N LEU A 352 -6.07 6.31 -0.13
CA LEU A 352 -5.74 7.70 0.24
C LEU A 352 -6.41 8.12 1.56
N LEU A 353 -7.70 7.78 1.75
CA LEU A 353 -8.40 8.13 2.99
C LEU A 353 -7.86 7.35 4.20
N GLN A 354 -7.39 6.12 4.00
CA GLN A 354 -6.72 5.33 5.03
C GLN A 354 -5.35 5.92 5.38
N GLU A 355 -4.59 6.44 4.40
CA GLU A 355 -3.34 7.17 4.62
C GLU A 355 -3.57 8.42 5.48
N LEU A 356 -4.59 9.22 5.13
CA LEU A 356 -4.98 10.40 5.91
C LEU A 356 -5.35 10.04 7.34
N TYR A 357 -6.25 9.07 7.52
CA TYR A 357 -6.70 8.67 8.85
C TYR A 357 -5.54 8.13 9.68
N PHE A 358 -4.64 7.35 9.08
CA PHE A 358 -3.44 6.87 9.75
C PHE A 358 -2.48 7.99 10.18
N SER A 359 -2.33 9.06 9.37
CA SER A 359 -1.49 10.20 9.75
C SER A 359 -2.00 10.97 10.96
N LEU A 360 -3.31 10.93 11.23
CA LEU A 360 -3.96 11.67 12.31
C LEU A 360 -4.13 10.80 13.56
N GLU A 361 -4.60 9.56 13.38
CA GLU A 361 -5.01 8.67 14.47
C GLU A 361 -3.98 7.57 14.78
N ASN A 362 -2.98 7.37 13.91
CA ASN A 362 -2.01 6.28 14.00
C ASN A 362 -2.69 4.88 14.10
N ASP A 363 -3.86 4.75 13.46
CA ASP A 363 -4.61 3.51 13.23
C ASP A 363 -5.33 3.63 11.87
N TYR A 364 -5.90 2.53 11.38
CA TYR A 364 -6.72 2.52 10.16
C TYR A 364 -8.21 2.50 10.49
N MET A 365 -9.05 3.01 9.58
CA MET A 365 -10.49 2.88 9.70
C MET A 365 -10.92 1.43 9.50
N LYS A 366 -11.89 0.97 10.30
CA LYS A 366 -12.59 -0.28 10.03
C LYS A 366 -13.50 -0.18 8.82
N SER A 367 -13.85 -1.30 8.20
CA SER A 367 -14.59 -1.32 6.94
C SER A 367 -15.98 -0.68 7.04
N HIS A 368 -16.66 -0.77 8.20
CA HIS A 368 -17.93 -0.06 8.43
C HIS A 368 -17.76 1.44 8.64
N GLN A 369 -16.65 1.90 9.20
CA GLN A 369 -16.30 3.33 9.26
C GLN A 369 -16.11 3.89 7.85
N VAL A 370 -15.32 3.21 7.00
CA VAL A 370 -15.13 3.61 5.60
C VAL A 370 -16.47 3.64 4.84
N ARG A 371 -17.37 2.67 5.08
CA ARG A 371 -18.71 2.65 4.46
C ARG A 371 -19.61 3.78 4.95
N ALA A 372 -19.64 4.06 6.26
CA ALA A 372 -20.39 5.18 6.82
C ALA A 372 -19.91 6.51 6.23
N LEU A 373 -18.58 6.67 6.15
CA LEU A 373 -17.92 7.85 5.58
C LEU A 373 -18.29 8.03 4.11
N LEU A 374 -17.99 7.06 3.24
CA LEU A 374 -18.20 7.20 1.80
C LEU A 374 -19.68 7.31 1.41
N CYS A 375 -20.58 6.57 2.07
CA CYS A 375 -22.02 6.68 1.80
C CYS A 375 -22.63 7.95 2.43
N GLY A 376 -22.01 8.44 3.50
CA GLY A 376 -22.41 9.65 4.20
C GLY A 376 -22.09 10.93 3.43
N THR A 377 -20.99 10.95 2.67
CA THR A 377 -20.47 12.18 2.03
C THR A 377 -20.74 12.29 0.53
N THR A 378 -21.51 11.37 -0.05
CA THR A 378 -21.79 11.38 -1.50
C THR A 378 -22.49 12.64 -1.99
N LEU A 379 -22.16 13.08 -3.20
CA LEU A 379 -22.95 14.07 -3.94
C LEU A 379 -24.26 13.44 -4.45
N PRO A 380 -25.38 14.20 -4.40
CA PRO A 380 -26.62 13.76 -5.03
C PRO A 380 -26.46 13.42 -6.52
N ALA A 381 -27.17 12.40 -7.02
CA ALA A 381 -26.96 11.87 -8.36
C ALA A 381 -28.25 11.53 -9.11
N GLY A 382 -28.26 11.81 -10.42
CA GLY A 382 -29.32 11.50 -11.35
C GLY A 382 -30.51 12.48 -11.35
N PRO A 383 -31.28 12.54 -12.45
CA PRO A 383 -32.48 13.39 -12.57
C PRO A 383 -33.74 12.80 -11.90
N PHE A 384 -33.61 11.71 -11.14
CA PHE A 384 -34.71 10.79 -10.89
C PHE A 384 -35.37 10.88 -9.50
N GLY A 385 -34.98 11.83 -8.65
CA GLY A 385 -35.60 12.05 -7.34
C GLY A 385 -34.58 12.16 -6.19
N ALA A 386 -35.07 11.89 -4.98
CA ALA A 386 -34.25 11.79 -3.77
C ALA A 386 -33.38 10.52 -3.78
N LEU A 387 -32.33 10.52 -2.96
CA LEU A 387 -31.46 9.38 -2.67
C LEU A 387 -31.74 8.89 -1.24
N PRO A 388 -31.39 7.63 -0.91
CA PRO A 388 -30.78 6.62 -1.76
C PRO A 388 -31.72 6.07 -2.83
N ASP A 389 -31.14 5.49 -3.89
CA ASP A 389 -31.86 4.75 -4.92
C ASP A 389 -31.12 3.47 -5.35
N VAL A 390 -31.76 2.64 -6.16
CA VAL A 390 -31.20 1.33 -6.58
C VAL A 390 -30.28 1.40 -7.82
N ARG A 391 -29.87 2.60 -8.21
CA ARG A 391 -29.07 2.89 -9.42
C ARG A 391 -27.72 3.46 -9.06
N PHE A 392 -27.74 4.53 -8.26
CA PHE A 392 -26.59 5.27 -7.75
C PHE A 392 -26.29 4.94 -6.29
N GLY A 393 -27.16 4.18 -5.61
CA GLY A 393 -27.02 3.94 -4.18
C GLY A 393 -27.29 5.20 -3.38
N PHE A 394 -26.36 5.57 -2.51
CA PHE A 394 -26.37 6.80 -1.74
C PHE A 394 -25.96 8.04 -2.55
N GLY A 395 -25.23 7.88 -3.67
CA GLY A 395 -24.86 8.97 -4.56
C GLY A 395 -23.51 8.78 -5.27
N LEU A 396 -23.00 9.86 -5.85
CA LEU A 396 -21.65 9.91 -6.44
C LEU A 396 -20.62 10.09 -5.32
N MET A 397 -19.57 9.27 -5.31
CA MET A 397 -18.46 9.39 -4.36
C MET A 397 -17.86 10.80 -4.37
N ASN A 398 -17.54 11.33 -3.19
CA ASN A 398 -16.85 12.60 -3.03
C ASN A 398 -15.72 12.44 -2.01
N ALA A 399 -14.49 12.32 -2.50
CA ALA A 399 -13.30 12.09 -1.68
C ALA A 399 -12.95 13.32 -0.84
N GLU A 400 -13.08 14.53 -1.38
CA GLU A 400 -12.87 15.79 -0.66
C GLU A 400 -13.78 15.87 0.57
N ALA A 401 -15.08 15.65 0.40
CA ALA A 401 -16.01 15.67 1.52
C ALA A 401 -15.73 14.57 2.57
N ALA A 402 -15.28 13.39 2.13
CA ALA A 402 -14.84 12.32 3.03
C ALA A 402 -13.59 12.73 3.83
N ALA A 403 -12.59 13.32 3.19
CA ALA A 403 -11.39 13.83 3.86
C ALA A 403 -11.73 14.99 4.83
N THR A 404 -12.67 15.87 4.46
CA THR A 404 -13.15 16.94 5.36
C THR A 404 -13.79 16.39 6.63
N VAL A 405 -14.55 15.29 6.55
CA VAL A 405 -15.11 14.66 7.76
C VAL A 405 -14.02 14.14 8.69
N ILE A 406 -12.95 13.57 8.14
CA ILE A 406 -11.81 13.09 8.95
C ILE A 406 -11.08 14.29 9.58
N LEU A 407 -10.82 15.35 8.82
CA LEU A 407 -10.09 16.53 9.29
C LEU A 407 -10.85 17.36 10.32
N ASN A 408 -12.19 17.39 10.24
CA ASN A 408 -13.05 18.24 11.07
C ASN A 408 -13.75 17.48 12.19
N ASP A 409 -13.35 16.23 12.45
CA ASP A 409 -13.91 15.42 13.52
C ASP A 409 -13.76 16.12 14.88
N GLY A 410 -14.83 16.08 15.68
CA GLY A 410 -14.96 16.82 16.94
C GLY A 410 -15.23 18.33 16.80
N PHE A 411 -15.30 18.89 15.59
CA PHE A 411 -15.57 20.31 15.35
C PHE A 411 -16.86 20.55 14.58
N THR A 412 -16.82 20.35 13.25
CA THR A 412 -18.00 20.52 12.37
C THR A 412 -18.58 19.21 11.86
N THR A 413 -17.90 18.12 12.21
CA THR A 413 -18.30 16.75 11.95
C THR A 413 -18.07 15.89 13.19
N ILE A 414 -18.77 14.77 13.28
CA ILE A 414 -18.53 13.73 14.29
C ILE A 414 -18.33 12.42 13.53
N PHE A 415 -17.26 11.70 13.83
CA PHE A 415 -16.90 10.45 13.19
C PHE A 415 -16.45 9.39 14.20
N ASP A 416 -17.43 8.73 14.81
CA ASP A 416 -17.19 7.78 15.90
C ASP A 416 -17.47 6.33 15.54
N GLU A 417 -16.84 5.42 16.28
CA GLU A 417 -17.23 4.01 16.39
C GLU A 417 -17.83 3.72 17.77
N ILE A 418 -19.05 3.17 17.78
CA ILE A 418 -19.81 2.90 19.00
C ILE A 418 -20.18 1.42 19.08
N THR A 419 -19.94 0.80 20.24
CA THR A 419 -20.46 -0.54 20.57
C THR A 419 -21.84 -0.43 21.22
N LEU A 420 -22.87 -0.96 20.57
CA LEU A 420 -24.22 -1.05 21.11
C LEU A 420 -24.47 -2.44 21.71
N ASN A 421 -24.84 -2.54 23.00
CA ASN A 421 -25.19 -3.83 23.62
C ASN A 421 -26.71 -4.10 23.61
N ASP A 422 -27.09 -5.34 23.94
CA ASP A 422 -28.49 -5.73 24.11
C ASP A 422 -29.26 -4.81 25.08
N ASN A 423 -30.38 -4.26 24.60
CA ASN A 423 -31.23 -3.27 25.28
C ASN A 423 -30.60 -1.88 25.52
N ASP A 424 -29.39 -1.62 25.02
CA ASP A 424 -28.80 -0.29 25.06
C ASP A 424 -29.44 0.64 24.02
N THR A 425 -29.26 1.93 24.23
CA THR A 425 -29.64 2.99 23.30
C THR A 425 -28.54 4.04 23.38
N PHE A 426 -27.90 4.30 22.24
CA PHE A 426 -26.99 5.41 22.09
C PHE A 426 -27.80 6.70 21.90
N THR A 427 -27.36 7.79 22.52
CA THR A 427 -28.02 9.10 22.41
C THR A 427 -26.98 10.19 22.55
N GLU A 428 -27.07 11.17 21.66
CA GLU A 428 -26.15 12.30 21.60
C GLU A 428 -26.93 13.56 21.19
N ASP A 429 -26.66 14.67 21.88
CA ASP A 429 -27.23 15.98 21.57
C ASP A 429 -26.17 16.78 20.81
N PHE A 430 -26.58 17.52 19.78
CA PHE A 430 -25.68 18.35 18.98
C PHE A 430 -26.40 19.59 18.45
N THR A 431 -25.63 20.64 18.20
CA THR A 431 -26.12 21.87 17.58
C THR A 431 -25.91 21.85 16.08
N ALA A 432 -26.96 22.04 15.30
CA ALA A 432 -26.81 22.23 13.86
C ALA A 432 -26.26 23.63 13.54
N LEU A 433 -25.29 23.71 12.61
CA LEU A 433 -24.73 24.98 12.13
C LEU A 433 -25.79 25.93 11.57
N GLY A 434 -26.82 25.33 10.96
CA GLY A 434 -27.98 26.03 10.40
C GLY A 434 -27.72 26.77 9.09
N GLY A 435 -28.73 27.54 8.67
CA GLY A 435 -28.72 28.20 7.36
C GLY A 435 -29.02 27.22 6.22
N ASP A 436 -28.22 27.26 5.15
CA ASP A 436 -28.35 26.38 3.98
C ASP A 436 -27.43 25.14 4.07
N ILE A 437 -26.76 24.91 5.21
CA ILE A 437 -25.90 23.74 5.46
C ILE A 437 -26.79 22.58 5.96
N PRO A 438 -26.95 21.49 5.19
CA PRO A 438 -27.73 20.34 5.62
C PRO A 438 -27.08 19.65 6.82
N LEU A 439 -27.91 19.11 7.70
CA LEU A 439 -27.50 18.15 8.72
C LEU A 439 -27.68 16.75 8.13
N GLU A 440 -26.61 15.97 8.10
CA GLU A 440 -26.66 14.56 7.67
C GLU A 440 -26.09 13.65 8.75
N VAL A 441 -26.80 12.56 9.01
CA VAL A 441 -26.36 11.51 9.93
C VAL A 441 -26.40 10.19 9.19
N THR A 442 -25.27 9.50 9.14
CA THR A 442 -25.14 8.18 8.51
C THR A 442 -24.56 7.20 9.51
N ILE A 443 -25.22 6.06 9.69
CA ILE A 443 -24.65 4.93 10.43
C ILE A 443 -24.39 3.75 9.50
N ALA A 444 -23.34 2.98 9.78
CA ALA A 444 -23.09 1.72 9.09
C ALA A 444 -22.47 0.68 10.04
N TRP A 445 -22.77 -0.59 9.81
CA TRP A 445 -22.20 -1.69 10.58
C TRP A 445 -21.90 -2.91 9.71
N ASN A 446 -20.91 -3.69 10.12
CA ASN A 446 -20.67 -5.03 9.58
C ASN A 446 -21.67 -6.00 10.23
N ASP A 447 -22.80 -6.22 9.56
CA ASP A 447 -23.87 -7.07 10.06
C ASP A 447 -23.46 -8.56 10.02
N PRO A 448 -23.82 -9.40 11.01
CA PRO A 448 -23.49 -10.81 10.98
C PRO A 448 -24.06 -11.54 9.76
N ALA A 449 -23.31 -12.47 9.19
CA ALA A 449 -23.73 -13.22 8.01
C ALA A 449 -25.05 -13.99 8.20
N ALA A 450 -26.04 -13.73 7.34
CA ALA A 450 -27.37 -14.36 7.42
C ALA A 450 -27.43 -15.73 6.71
N GLU A 451 -28.46 -16.53 7.00
CA GLU A 451 -28.72 -17.74 6.22
C GLU A 451 -28.98 -17.40 4.75
N THR A 452 -28.45 -18.24 3.86
CA THR A 452 -28.67 -18.08 2.41
C THR A 452 -30.13 -18.27 2.05
N GLN A 453 -30.56 -17.61 0.99
CA GLN A 453 -31.91 -17.79 0.47
C GLN A 453 -32.16 -19.24 -0.01
N PRO A 454 -33.41 -19.74 0.05
CA PRO A 454 -33.73 -21.09 -0.41
C PRO A 454 -33.51 -21.26 -1.92
N ASN A 455 -32.79 -22.30 -2.31
CA ASN A 455 -32.46 -22.58 -3.71
C ASN A 455 -33.73 -22.70 -4.58
N GLY A 456 -33.76 -21.92 -5.66
CA GLY A 456 -34.83 -21.95 -6.67
C GLY A 456 -36.05 -21.06 -6.35
N VAL A 457 -36.04 -20.31 -5.26
CA VAL A 457 -37.10 -19.36 -4.92
C VAL A 457 -36.75 -18.00 -5.49
N VAL A 458 -37.52 -17.56 -6.49
CA VAL A 458 -37.39 -16.24 -7.11
C VAL A 458 -37.96 -15.18 -6.17
N ASP A 459 -37.30 -14.03 -6.05
CA ASP A 459 -37.74 -12.88 -5.26
C ASP A 459 -37.97 -13.21 -3.79
N PHE A 460 -36.96 -13.77 -3.13
CA PHE A 460 -37.09 -14.12 -1.72
C PHE A 460 -37.02 -12.87 -0.83
N ASP A 461 -38.20 -12.39 -0.42
CA ASP A 461 -38.44 -11.09 0.22
C ASP A 461 -38.21 -11.03 1.74
N GLU A 462 -37.69 -12.10 2.35
CA GLU A 462 -37.37 -12.10 3.78
C GLU A 462 -36.03 -11.39 4.03
N PRO A 463 -35.99 -10.35 4.89
CA PRO A 463 -34.78 -9.59 5.19
C PRO A 463 -33.57 -10.46 5.51
N ARG A 464 -32.41 -10.10 4.96
CA ARG A 464 -31.12 -10.73 5.31
C ARG A 464 -30.40 -9.98 6.43
N LEU A 465 -30.94 -8.87 6.91
CA LEU A 465 -30.44 -8.15 8.08
C LEU A 465 -30.58 -9.03 9.34
N ILE A 466 -29.54 -9.09 10.18
CA ILE A 466 -29.54 -9.88 11.43
C ILE A 466 -29.66 -8.96 12.64
N ASN A 467 -28.75 -8.01 12.77
CA ASN A 467 -28.79 -6.99 13.80
C ASN A 467 -29.44 -5.75 13.18
N ASP A 468 -30.69 -5.50 13.58
CA ASP A 468 -31.54 -4.41 13.09
C ASP A 468 -31.34 -3.18 14.00
N LEU A 469 -30.42 -2.30 13.61
CA LEU A 469 -30.16 -1.02 14.27
C LEU A 469 -31.07 0.07 13.67
N ASP A 470 -31.61 0.94 14.52
CA ASP A 470 -32.53 2.01 14.14
C ASP A 470 -31.98 3.38 14.55
N LEU A 471 -31.65 4.21 13.55
CA LEU A 471 -31.28 5.62 13.66
C LEU A 471 -32.53 6.49 13.70
N ARG A 472 -32.61 7.40 14.68
CA ARG A 472 -33.62 8.47 14.75
C ARG A 472 -32.94 9.79 15.10
N ILE A 473 -33.52 10.88 14.62
CA ILE A 473 -33.21 12.23 15.10
C ILE A 473 -34.48 12.83 15.71
N PHE A 474 -34.35 13.50 16.84
CA PHE A 474 -35.45 14.16 17.54
C PHE A 474 -35.22 15.67 17.63
N LYS A 475 -36.29 16.45 17.44
CA LYS A 475 -36.33 17.88 17.74
C LYS A 475 -37.74 18.34 18.05
N ASP A 476 -37.94 19.05 19.17
CA ASP A 476 -39.23 19.63 19.57
C ASP A 476 -40.43 18.66 19.54
N GLY A 477 -40.17 17.35 19.73
CA GLY A 477 -41.17 16.28 19.65
C GLY A 477 -41.50 15.78 18.24
N GLU A 478 -40.81 16.27 17.21
CA GLU A 478 -40.73 15.67 15.88
C GLU A 478 -39.64 14.58 15.85
N GLU A 479 -39.91 13.53 15.08
CA GLU A 479 -39.03 12.38 14.86
C GLU A 479 -38.71 12.28 13.37
N PHE A 480 -37.44 12.26 13.04
CA PHE A 480 -36.93 12.07 11.69
C PHE A 480 -36.45 10.63 11.52
N PHE A 481 -36.74 10.06 10.35
CA PHE A 481 -36.52 8.65 10.04
C PHE A 481 -35.51 8.52 8.90
N PRO A 482 -34.81 7.37 8.83
CA PRO A 482 -33.89 7.09 7.74
C PRO A 482 -34.63 6.91 6.42
N SER A 483 -33.87 7.07 5.34
CA SER A 483 -34.38 6.80 4.00
C SER A 483 -34.17 5.34 3.62
N PHE A 484 -35.14 4.75 2.92
CA PHE A 484 -35.11 3.34 2.48
C PHE A 484 -35.72 3.17 1.09
N ILE A 485 -35.57 2.00 0.47
CA ILE A 485 -36.21 1.70 -0.83
C ILE A 485 -37.64 1.23 -0.65
N ARG A 486 -38.58 2.01 -1.17
CA ARG A 486 -39.98 1.60 -1.27
C ARG A 486 -40.21 0.81 -2.56
N PRO A 487 -40.67 -0.45 -2.49
CA PRO A 487 -41.04 -1.20 -3.69
C PRO A 487 -42.28 -0.57 -4.32
N TYR A 488 -42.16 -0.14 -5.58
CA TYR A 488 -43.28 0.37 -6.35
C TYR A 488 -43.22 -0.14 -7.80
N ILE A 489 -44.39 -0.48 -8.34
CA ILE A 489 -44.56 -1.22 -9.59
C ILE A 489 -43.73 -0.56 -10.71
N PHE A 490 -42.63 -1.23 -11.07
CA PHE A 490 -41.67 -0.86 -12.12
C PHE A 490 -40.85 0.43 -11.91
N GLN A 491 -40.88 1.04 -10.72
CA GLN A 491 -40.05 2.19 -10.35
C GLN A 491 -39.78 2.13 -8.84
N HIS A 492 -38.59 1.75 -8.42
CA HIS A 492 -38.18 1.88 -7.02
C HIS A 492 -38.01 3.35 -6.66
N THR A 493 -38.58 3.78 -5.54
CA THR A 493 -38.53 5.17 -5.06
C THR A 493 -38.06 5.22 -3.62
N THR A 494 -37.33 6.27 -3.25
CA THR A 494 -36.96 6.54 -1.87
C THR A 494 -38.19 6.80 -1.00
N GLY A 495 -38.29 6.09 0.11
CA GLY A 495 -39.21 6.34 1.22
C GLY A 495 -38.46 6.82 2.45
N VAL A 496 -39.21 7.28 3.46
CA VAL A 496 -38.71 7.69 4.77
C VAL A 496 -39.50 6.94 5.84
N GLY A 497 -38.81 6.28 6.76
CA GLY A 497 -39.39 5.39 7.78
C GLY A 497 -38.37 4.38 8.29
N ASP A 498 -38.79 3.47 9.16
CA ASP A 498 -37.96 2.35 9.62
C ASP A 498 -37.35 1.59 8.43
N ASN A 499 -36.03 1.48 8.41
CA ASN A 499 -35.31 0.60 7.51
C ASN A 499 -35.02 -0.70 8.25
N ASN A 500 -35.46 -1.82 7.71
CA ASN A 500 -35.31 -3.14 8.35
C ASN A 500 -34.57 -4.14 7.46
N VAL A 501 -33.89 -3.64 6.43
CA VAL A 501 -33.18 -4.45 5.44
C VAL A 501 -31.74 -4.03 5.26
N ASP A 502 -31.44 -2.72 5.28
CA ASP A 502 -30.09 -2.20 5.05
C ASP A 502 -29.28 -2.14 6.36
N ASN A 503 -27.97 -2.35 6.25
CA ASN A 503 -26.98 -2.12 7.32
C ASN A 503 -26.25 -0.78 7.17
N ILE A 504 -26.88 0.15 6.45
CA ILE A 504 -26.52 1.56 6.36
C ILE A 504 -27.83 2.34 6.45
N GLU A 505 -27.91 3.27 7.41
CA GLU A 505 -29.04 4.18 7.53
C GLU A 505 -28.57 5.63 7.42
N LYS A 506 -29.32 6.45 6.68
CA LYS A 506 -29.00 7.87 6.47
C LYS A 506 -30.23 8.75 6.68
N ILE A 507 -30.09 9.80 7.49
CA ILE A 507 -31.05 10.89 7.68
C ILE A 507 -30.42 12.19 7.17
N ARG A 508 -31.18 12.96 6.40
CA ARG A 508 -30.78 14.29 5.91
C ARG A 508 -31.87 15.32 6.25
N ILE A 509 -31.46 16.46 6.79
CA ILE A 509 -32.31 17.61 7.09
C ILE A 509 -31.71 18.83 6.39
N ASP A 510 -32.36 19.33 5.33
CA ASP A 510 -31.79 20.35 4.42
C ASP A 510 -31.63 21.76 5.03
N ALA A 511 -32.44 22.10 6.03
CA ALA A 511 -32.42 23.41 6.67
C ALA A 511 -32.56 23.25 8.20
N PRO A 512 -31.52 22.69 8.86
CA PRO A 512 -31.57 22.45 10.28
C PRO A 512 -31.41 23.78 11.05
N GLU A 513 -31.84 23.83 12.31
CA GLU A 513 -31.63 25.00 13.18
C GLU A 513 -31.63 24.55 14.64
N GLY A 514 -30.71 25.06 15.47
CA GLY A 514 -30.65 24.75 16.89
C GLY A 514 -30.30 23.28 17.21
N GLU A 515 -30.66 22.86 18.41
CA GLU A 515 -30.32 21.54 18.98
C GLU A 515 -31.17 20.40 18.39
N TYR A 516 -30.52 19.27 18.18
CA TYR A 516 -31.12 17.99 17.84
C TYR A 516 -30.56 16.89 18.73
N THR A 517 -31.32 15.80 18.87
CA THR A 517 -30.86 14.60 19.58
C THR A 517 -30.84 13.43 18.60
N ILE A 518 -29.69 12.82 18.36
CA ILE A 518 -29.57 11.53 17.67
C ILE A 518 -29.85 10.41 18.66
N GLN A 519 -30.48 9.35 18.17
CA GLN A 519 -30.62 8.10 18.87
C GLN A 519 -30.32 6.94 17.93
N VAL A 520 -29.54 5.98 18.41
CA VAL A 520 -29.39 4.68 17.76
C VAL A 520 -29.80 3.61 18.77
N ASN A 521 -30.82 2.83 18.43
CA ASN A 521 -31.25 1.68 19.20
C ASN A 521 -31.28 0.43 18.33
N HIS A 522 -31.85 -0.67 18.82
CA HIS A 522 -31.98 -1.90 18.04
C HIS A 522 -33.28 -2.64 18.33
N LYS A 523 -33.67 -3.49 17.38
CA LYS A 523 -34.82 -4.40 17.48
C LYS A 523 -34.37 -5.80 17.84
N GLY A 524 -35.09 -6.41 18.79
CA GLY A 524 -34.86 -7.78 19.19
C GLY A 524 -33.64 -7.93 20.09
N ASN A 525 -32.92 -9.05 19.94
CA ASN A 525 -31.63 -9.26 20.60
C ASN A 525 -30.56 -9.29 19.50
N LEU A 526 -29.41 -8.68 19.77
CA LEU A 526 -28.23 -8.73 18.92
C LEU A 526 -27.63 -10.15 18.95
N LEU A 527 -27.17 -10.67 17.82
CA LEU A 527 -26.74 -12.08 17.69
C LEU A 527 -25.69 -12.50 18.74
N ASP A 528 -24.71 -11.63 18.98
CA ASP A 528 -23.61 -11.86 19.93
C ASP A 528 -23.74 -11.01 21.22
N GLY A 529 -24.91 -10.38 21.43
CA GLY A 529 -25.20 -9.49 22.55
C GLY A 529 -24.68 -8.06 22.39
N SER A 530 -23.91 -7.78 21.33
CA SER A 530 -23.48 -6.43 20.94
C SER A 530 -23.30 -6.31 19.42
N GLN A 531 -23.27 -5.07 18.92
CA GLN A 531 -22.95 -4.71 17.54
C GLN A 531 -22.20 -3.37 17.54
N ASP A 532 -21.02 -3.35 16.93
CA ASP A 532 -20.30 -2.11 16.66
C ASP A 532 -20.90 -1.43 15.42
N PHE A 533 -21.08 -0.12 15.47
CA PHE A 533 -21.48 0.69 14.33
C PHE A 533 -20.64 1.97 14.25
N ALA A 534 -20.38 2.43 13.04
CA ALA A 534 -19.82 3.75 12.81
C ALA A 534 -20.94 4.77 12.66
N ILE A 535 -20.71 5.99 13.11
CA ILE A 535 -21.59 7.13 12.91
C ILE A 535 -20.82 8.29 12.29
N VAL A 536 -21.37 8.89 11.24
CA VAL A 536 -20.85 10.09 10.60
C VAL A 536 -21.94 11.16 10.64
N ILE A 537 -21.63 12.29 11.26
CA ILE A 537 -22.51 13.44 11.39
C ILE A 537 -21.82 14.63 10.72
N THR A 538 -22.54 15.32 9.83
CA THR A 538 -22.06 16.56 9.19
C THR A 538 -23.05 17.70 9.38
N GLY A 539 -22.55 18.93 9.35
CA GLY A 539 -23.39 20.12 9.52
C GLY A 539 -23.67 20.46 11.00
N VAL A 540 -22.79 20.03 11.90
CA VAL A 540 -22.84 20.31 13.34
C VAL A 540 -21.79 21.32 13.75
N GLY A 541 -21.93 21.93 14.92
CA GLY A 541 -20.91 22.78 15.52
C GLY A 541 -20.82 22.47 17.00
N GLU A 542 -19.99 21.49 17.35
CA GLU A 542 -19.72 21.10 18.74
C GLU A 542 -18.90 22.18 19.46
N GLU A 543 -17.92 22.75 18.76
CA GLU A 543 -17.09 23.87 19.20
C GLU A 543 -17.33 25.09 18.29
N GLU A 544 -17.14 26.31 18.80
CA GLU A 544 -17.33 27.51 17.97
C GLU A 544 -16.13 27.78 17.04
N PHE A 545 -14.96 27.25 17.38
CA PHE A 545 -13.74 27.30 16.57
C PHE A 545 -12.83 26.11 16.88
N ASN A 546 -11.97 25.73 15.94
CA ASN A 546 -10.93 24.72 16.11
C ASN A 546 -9.60 25.20 15.51
N ILE A 547 -8.49 24.57 15.90
CA ILE A 547 -7.21 24.68 15.21
C ILE A 547 -6.89 23.38 14.49
N LEU A 548 -6.46 23.51 13.24
CA LEU A 548 -6.10 22.37 12.40
C LEU A 548 -4.71 22.58 11.82
N ALA A 549 -3.78 21.73 12.21
CA ALA A 549 -2.49 21.54 11.55
C ALA A 549 -2.44 20.16 10.89
N THR A 550 -2.07 20.13 9.61
CA THR A 550 -1.77 18.89 8.89
C THR A 550 -0.38 18.35 9.22
N GLU A 551 0.55 19.24 9.60
CA GLU A 551 1.92 18.92 10.00
C GLU A 551 2.18 19.40 11.42
N THR A 552 2.23 18.46 12.36
CA THR A 552 2.42 18.78 13.79
C THR A 552 3.86 18.55 14.26
N THR A 553 4.75 18.02 13.42
CA THR A 553 6.13 17.68 13.77
C THR A 553 7.15 18.52 13.00
N GLN A 554 8.20 18.99 13.69
CA GLN A 554 9.35 19.66 13.06
C GLN A 554 10.66 19.11 13.62
N GLU A 555 11.62 18.82 12.75
CA GLU A 555 13.00 18.49 13.13
C GLU A 555 13.94 19.64 12.78
N VAL A 556 14.80 20.05 13.72
CA VAL A 556 15.68 21.20 13.54
C VAL A 556 17.05 20.98 14.18
N CYS A 557 18.07 21.66 13.64
CA CYS A 557 19.36 21.77 14.30
C CYS A 557 19.27 22.76 15.47
N PRO A 558 20.08 22.62 16.54
CA PRO A 558 20.03 23.48 17.72
C PRO A 558 20.21 24.98 17.42
N ASN A 559 20.89 25.33 16.32
CA ASN A 559 21.14 26.71 15.93
C ASN A 559 20.05 27.32 15.02
N ASP A 560 19.08 26.50 14.60
CA ASP A 560 17.99 26.92 13.72
C ASP A 560 16.74 27.32 14.52
N SER A 561 15.73 27.80 13.82
CA SER A 561 14.38 28.03 14.34
C SER A 561 13.43 26.99 13.77
N ALA A 562 12.43 26.59 14.55
CA ALA A 562 11.34 25.76 14.05
C ALA A 562 10.13 26.63 13.71
N ASN A 563 9.40 26.26 12.66
CA ASN A 563 8.22 26.98 12.20
C ASN A 563 7.08 25.97 12.01
N PHE A 564 5.94 26.25 12.63
CA PHE A 564 4.73 25.46 12.51
C PHE A 564 3.63 26.31 11.88
N LEU A 565 2.81 25.71 11.02
CA LEU A 565 1.70 26.36 10.35
C LEU A 565 0.41 25.62 10.68
N PHE A 566 -0.62 26.35 11.07
CA PHE A 566 -1.93 25.80 11.38
C PHE A 566 -3.03 26.79 11.02
N GLU A 567 -4.24 26.31 10.78
CA GLU A 567 -5.40 27.15 10.49
C GLU A 567 -6.28 27.25 11.74
N LEU A 568 -6.78 28.45 12.04
CA LEU A 568 -7.99 28.59 12.85
C LEU A 568 -9.18 28.44 11.93
N GLN A 569 -10.10 27.54 12.27
CA GLN A 569 -11.39 27.41 11.63
C GLN A 569 -12.47 27.82 12.61
N ALA A 570 -13.42 28.64 12.17
CA ALA A 570 -14.52 29.11 13.01
C ALA A 570 -15.87 28.85 12.33
N ILE A 571 -16.88 28.49 13.12
CA ILE A 571 -18.22 28.27 12.57
C ILE A 571 -18.81 29.61 12.06
N PRO A 572 -19.74 29.60 11.09
CA PRO A 572 -20.27 30.83 10.49
C PRO A 572 -20.92 31.83 11.47
N SER A 573 -21.38 31.37 12.63
CA SER A 573 -21.95 32.21 13.69
C SER A 573 -20.93 32.81 14.65
N PHE A 574 -19.68 32.33 14.63
CA PHE A 574 -18.63 32.79 15.53
C PHE A 574 -18.26 34.26 15.26
N ASN A 575 -18.07 35.02 16.34
CA ASN A 575 -17.77 36.46 16.23
C ASN A 575 -16.84 36.98 17.34
N GLU A 576 -16.26 36.11 18.14
CA GLU A 576 -15.28 36.48 19.16
C GLU A 576 -13.86 36.55 18.59
N THR A 577 -12.90 36.98 19.41
CA THR A 577 -11.48 37.00 19.06
C THR A 577 -10.79 35.84 19.77
N VAL A 578 -10.01 35.06 19.01
CA VAL A 578 -9.22 33.93 19.49
C VAL A 578 -7.77 34.38 19.68
N ASP A 579 -7.23 34.12 20.87
CA ASP A 579 -5.83 34.32 21.25
C ASP A 579 -5.06 32.99 21.19
N PHE A 580 -3.82 33.01 20.71
CA PHE A 580 -2.95 31.81 20.62
C PHE A 580 -1.86 31.81 21.70
N SER A 581 -1.54 30.62 22.20
CA SER A 581 -0.45 30.39 23.16
C SER A 581 0.11 28.97 23.04
N THR A 582 1.26 28.71 23.67
CA THR A 582 1.82 27.36 23.78
C THR A 582 1.85 26.88 25.23
N THR A 583 1.76 25.57 25.44
CA THR A 583 1.99 24.93 26.74
C THR A 583 2.88 23.69 26.59
N GLY A 584 3.73 23.39 27.57
CA GLY A 584 4.63 22.22 27.51
C GLY A 584 5.99 22.48 26.84
N LEU A 585 6.20 23.63 26.21
CA LEU A 585 7.53 24.02 25.71
C LEU A 585 8.54 24.23 26.85
N PRO A 586 9.83 23.87 26.64
CA PRO A 586 10.89 24.20 27.59
C PRO A 586 11.04 25.71 27.83
N ASP A 587 11.34 26.11 29.07
CA ASP A 587 11.43 27.53 29.50
C ASP A 587 12.41 28.40 28.66
N SER A 588 13.37 27.79 27.98
CA SER A 588 14.34 28.49 27.13
C SER A 588 13.81 28.82 25.74
N VAL A 589 12.79 28.12 25.26
CA VAL A 589 12.22 28.32 23.93
C VAL A 589 11.36 29.58 23.93
N VAL A 590 11.45 30.36 22.85
CA VAL A 590 10.62 31.55 22.65
C VAL A 590 9.68 31.28 21.48
N ASP A 591 8.38 31.30 21.77
CA ASP A 591 7.29 31.18 20.80
C ASP A 591 6.80 32.56 20.32
N SER A 592 6.43 32.66 19.04
CA SER A 592 5.71 33.81 18.51
C SER A 592 4.73 33.45 17.41
N PHE A 593 3.51 33.98 17.50
CA PHE A 593 2.44 33.75 16.54
C PHE A 593 2.26 34.91 15.57
N SER A 594 1.97 34.61 14.30
CA SER A 594 1.65 35.59 13.26
C SER A 594 0.49 35.09 12.39
N PRO A 595 -0.70 35.70 12.46
CA PRO A 595 -1.13 36.76 13.39
C PRO A 595 -1.25 36.27 14.84
N THR A 596 -1.16 37.18 15.82
CA THR A 596 -1.25 36.83 17.25
C THR A 596 -2.67 36.54 17.75
N GLN A 597 -3.68 37.00 16.99
CA GLN A 597 -5.10 36.83 17.31
C GLN A 597 -5.93 37.02 16.03
N VAL A 598 -7.05 36.33 15.92
CA VAL A 598 -7.98 36.41 14.76
C VAL A 598 -9.43 36.27 15.23
N SER A 599 -10.40 36.54 14.35
CA SER A 599 -11.84 36.42 14.66
C SER A 599 -12.65 35.73 13.56
N GLU A 600 -11.95 35.14 12.59
CA GLU A 600 -12.47 34.45 11.42
C GLU A 600 -11.40 33.45 10.97
N ASN A 601 -11.74 32.60 10.00
CA ASN A 601 -10.79 31.62 9.50
C ASN A 601 -9.50 32.31 9.02
N ALA A 602 -8.36 31.79 9.48
CA ALA A 602 -7.07 32.38 9.17
C ALA A 602 -5.96 31.35 9.33
N GLU A 603 -4.94 31.45 8.49
CA GLU A 603 -3.67 30.74 8.67
C GLU A 603 -2.82 31.45 9.74
N ILE A 604 -2.21 30.68 10.63
CA ILE A 604 -1.36 31.13 11.73
C ILE A 604 -0.02 30.44 11.67
N GLU A 605 1.02 31.25 11.71
CA GLU A 605 2.41 30.83 11.77
C GLU A 605 2.89 30.89 13.24
N LEU A 606 3.47 29.81 13.74
CA LEU A 606 4.14 29.70 15.04
C LEU A 606 5.64 29.50 14.82
N ASP A 607 6.42 30.53 15.17
CA ASP A 607 7.87 30.45 15.20
C ASP A 607 8.36 30.07 16.60
N LEU A 608 9.20 29.04 16.68
CA LEU A 608 9.99 28.69 17.87
C LEU A 608 11.45 29.07 17.64
N THR A 609 11.96 29.94 18.50
CA THR A 609 13.33 30.44 18.45
C THR A 609 14.07 30.19 19.76
N ASN A 610 15.37 30.53 19.79
CA ASN A 610 16.25 30.32 20.95
C ASN A 610 16.41 28.84 21.32
N LEU A 611 16.48 27.97 20.31
CA LEU A 611 16.67 26.53 20.48
C LEU A 611 18.12 26.16 20.86
N GLN A 612 19.04 27.11 20.70
CA GLN A 612 20.44 26.99 21.08
C GLN A 612 20.59 26.58 22.57
N GLY A 613 21.12 25.37 22.79
CA GLY A 613 21.33 24.80 24.12
C GLY A 613 20.17 23.96 24.68
N LEU A 614 19.13 23.68 23.89
CA LEU A 614 18.27 22.52 24.14
C LEU A 614 19.09 21.23 24.02
N GLU A 615 18.82 20.25 24.88
CA GLU A 615 19.39 18.92 24.72
C GLU A 615 18.78 18.25 23.48
N THR A 616 19.55 17.37 22.84
CA THR A 616 19.04 16.60 21.71
C THR A 616 17.89 15.69 22.15
N GLY A 617 16.87 15.58 21.30
CA GLY A 617 15.68 14.80 21.60
C GLY A 617 14.37 15.44 21.16
N THR A 618 13.28 14.78 21.54
CA THR A 618 11.92 15.11 21.12
C THR A 618 11.14 15.80 22.24
N TYR A 619 10.48 16.90 21.92
CA TYR A 619 9.72 17.76 22.82
C TYR A 619 8.28 17.88 22.32
N ASN A 620 7.33 17.33 23.07
CA ASN A 620 5.91 17.49 22.78
C ASN A 620 5.35 18.71 23.53
N PHE A 621 4.57 19.53 22.85
CA PHE A 621 3.95 20.73 23.39
C PHE A 621 2.57 20.95 22.75
N ASP A 622 1.67 21.66 23.41
CA ASP A 622 0.35 21.95 22.88
C ASP A 622 0.28 23.41 22.41
N VAL A 623 -0.29 23.64 21.23
CA VAL A 623 -0.76 24.96 20.79
C VAL A 623 -2.20 25.10 21.27
N VAL A 624 -2.50 26.22 21.93
CA VAL A 624 -3.80 26.50 22.53
C VAL A 624 -4.38 27.75 21.89
N ALA A 625 -5.57 27.61 21.31
CA ALA A 625 -6.41 28.69 20.83
C ALA A 625 -7.54 28.92 21.84
N SER A 626 -7.76 30.17 22.26
CA SER A 626 -8.69 30.46 23.36
C SER A 626 -9.47 31.77 23.20
N THR A 627 -10.72 31.75 23.63
CA THR A 627 -11.55 32.92 23.91
C THR A 627 -11.71 33.11 25.42
N SER A 628 -12.68 33.92 25.85
CA SER A 628 -12.99 34.07 27.27
C SER A 628 -13.86 32.93 27.84
N GLU A 629 -14.52 32.15 26.98
CA GLU A 629 -15.47 31.11 27.36
C GLU A 629 -15.03 29.70 26.92
N GLU A 630 -14.19 29.58 25.90
CA GLU A 630 -13.80 28.32 25.26
C GLU A 630 -12.29 28.28 24.95
N SER A 631 -11.73 27.07 24.93
CA SER A 631 -10.34 26.85 24.52
C SER A 631 -10.17 25.48 23.89
N VAL A 632 -9.47 25.44 22.76
CA VAL A 632 -9.12 24.23 22.02
C VAL A 632 -7.60 24.10 21.94
N SER A 633 -7.10 22.88 21.87
CA SER A 633 -5.66 22.63 21.82
C SER A 633 -5.30 21.43 20.95
N GLN A 634 -4.23 21.55 20.19
CA GLN A 634 -3.65 20.48 19.37
C GLN A 634 -2.19 20.27 19.79
N GLN A 635 -1.74 19.02 19.84
CA GLN A 635 -0.37 18.67 20.20
C GLN A 635 0.57 18.76 18.98
N PHE A 636 1.75 19.30 19.23
CA PHE A 636 2.86 19.45 18.30
C PHE A 636 4.12 18.82 18.88
N THR A 637 5.07 18.51 17.99
CA THR A 637 6.33 17.84 18.32
C THR A 637 7.51 18.59 17.69
N LEU A 638 8.49 18.93 18.51
CA LEU A 638 9.77 19.50 18.09
C LEU A 638 10.88 18.48 18.36
N THR A 639 11.61 18.06 17.34
CA THR A 639 12.81 17.22 17.47
C THR A 639 14.06 18.06 17.24
N VAL A 640 14.94 18.12 18.24
CA VAL A 640 16.25 18.77 18.15
C VAL A 640 17.32 17.71 17.88
N LEU A 641 17.98 17.82 16.72
CA LEU A 641 19.00 16.87 16.25
C LEU A 641 20.40 17.17 16.81
N GLU A 642 21.29 16.18 16.77
CA GLU A 642 22.71 16.31 17.17
C GLU A 642 23.51 17.11 16.13
N ASP A 643 24.25 18.13 16.57
CA ASP A 643 25.02 19.05 15.70
C ASP A 643 26.52 19.13 16.04
N GLU A 644 26.99 18.44 17.09
CA GLU A 644 28.39 18.51 17.49
C GLU A 644 29.23 17.42 16.82
N LEU A 645 29.07 16.15 17.21
CA LEU A 645 29.89 15.02 16.78
C LEU A 645 29.11 13.69 16.91
N PHE A 646 29.24 12.80 15.91
CA PHE A 646 28.81 11.41 16.06
C PHE A 646 29.76 10.63 16.97
N ASN A 647 29.22 9.60 17.64
CA ASN A 647 30.06 8.60 18.31
C ASN A 647 30.84 7.78 17.27
N ASP A 648 31.96 7.20 17.70
CA ASP A 648 32.74 6.30 16.85
C ASP A 648 31.87 5.12 16.36
N ILE A 649 31.92 4.87 15.06
CA ILE A 649 31.30 3.71 14.42
C ILE A 649 32.03 2.44 14.86
N ILE A 650 31.27 1.40 15.21
CA ILE A 650 31.83 0.06 15.42
C ILE A 650 31.65 -0.69 14.10
N ILE A 651 32.76 -0.99 13.44
CA ILE A 651 32.75 -1.81 12.22
C ILE A 651 32.63 -3.28 12.59
N ASP A 652 31.72 -4.00 11.92
CA ASP A 652 31.53 -5.43 12.08
C ASP A 652 32.36 -6.23 11.06
N PHE A 653 32.37 -5.85 9.76
CA PHE A 653 33.14 -6.55 8.71
C PHE A 653 33.26 -5.72 7.40
N PRO A 654 34.33 -5.89 6.60
CA PRO A 654 35.64 -6.46 6.94
C PRO A 654 36.38 -5.59 7.97
N GLN A 655 37.10 -6.25 8.88
CA GLN A 655 37.92 -5.58 9.88
C GLN A 655 39.22 -5.02 9.27
N ASN A 656 39.85 -4.05 9.94
CA ASN A 656 41.11 -3.46 9.47
C ASN A 656 42.19 -4.52 9.23
N GLU A 657 42.88 -4.40 8.09
CA GLU A 657 43.96 -5.28 7.64
C GLU A 657 43.54 -6.76 7.52
N GLN A 658 42.24 -7.06 7.42
CA GLN A 658 41.77 -8.43 7.28
C GLN A 658 42.17 -9.00 5.91
N GLU A 659 42.73 -10.21 5.90
CA GLU A 659 43.15 -10.93 4.69
C GLU A 659 42.12 -12.01 4.33
N ASP A 660 42.24 -12.56 3.12
CA ASP A 660 41.37 -13.62 2.60
C ASP A 660 39.88 -13.23 2.68
N ILE A 661 39.51 -12.05 2.18
CA ILE A 661 38.10 -11.65 2.05
C ILE A 661 37.56 -12.11 0.70
N LEU A 662 36.31 -12.57 0.64
CA LEU A 662 35.65 -12.91 -0.63
C LEU A 662 35.69 -11.74 -1.63
N LEU A 663 35.44 -12.01 -2.91
CA LEU A 663 35.44 -10.95 -3.93
C LEU A 663 34.23 -10.01 -3.86
N ASN A 664 33.17 -10.38 -3.14
CA ASN A 664 31.96 -9.58 -2.93
C ASN A 664 31.64 -9.47 -1.42
N PRO A 665 32.49 -8.83 -0.59
CA PRO A 665 32.20 -8.69 0.83
C PRO A 665 30.90 -7.92 1.09
N ILE A 666 30.18 -8.35 2.13
CA ILE A 666 29.11 -7.56 2.74
C ILE A 666 29.74 -6.69 3.82
N PHE A 667 29.81 -5.40 3.55
CA PHE A 667 30.20 -4.39 4.54
C PHE A 667 29.14 -4.34 5.66
N GLY A 668 29.58 -4.24 6.91
CA GLY A 668 28.67 -4.18 8.05
C GLY A 668 29.23 -3.34 9.19
N TRP A 669 28.34 -2.59 9.86
CA TRP A 669 28.66 -1.71 10.99
C TRP A 669 27.48 -1.60 11.96
N GLN A 670 27.76 -1.12 13.17
CA GLN A 670 26.73 -0.92 14.18
C GLN A 670 26.07 0.45 14.05
N ASN A 671 24.79 0.50 14.44
CA ASN A 671 24.03 1.74 14.47
C ASN A 671 24.68 2.79 15.41
N VAL A 672 24.97 3.96 14.86
CA VAL A 672 25.36 5.16 15.61
C VAL A 672 24.06 5.89 16.00
N PRO A 673 23.80 6.12 17.30
CA PRO A 673 22.64 6.91 17.72
C PRO A 673 22.62 8.27 17.01
N THR A 674 21.43 8.71 16.60
CA THR A 674 21.14 9.97 15.87
C THR A 674 21.70 10.08 14.43
N ALA A 675 22.43 9.07 13.93
CA ALA A 675 22.70 8.96 12.50
C ALA A 675 21.45 8.46 11.77
N GLN A 676 21.12 9.12 10.66
CA GLN A 676 19.97 8.79 9.80
C GLN A 676 20.42 7.93 8.60
N GLU A 677 21.62 8.20 8.09
CA GLU A 677 22.20 7.48 6.95
C GLU A 677 23.72 7.27 7.14
N TYR A 678 24.29 6.41 6.30
CA TYR A 678 25.72 6.14 6.25
C TYR A 678 26.23 6.22 4.82
N LEU A 679 27.25 7.03 4.57
CA LEU A 679 27.99 7.04 3.32
C LEU A 679 29.09 5.97 3.37
N ILE A 680 29.01 5.03 2.45
CA ILE A 680 29.99 3.95 2.27
C ILE A 680 30.81 4.24 1.03
N GLN A 681 32.14 4.17 1.16
CA GLN A 681 33.05 4.32 0.03
C GLN A 681 34.05 3.17 -0.01
N LEU A 682 34.50 2.80 -1.21
CA LEU A 682 35.54 1.80 -1.46
C LEU A 682 36.59 2.36 -2.42
N SER A 683 37.87 2.09 -2.16
CA SER A 683 39.00 2.60 -2.93
C SER A 683 40.20 1.64 -2.87
N GLU A 684 41.08 1.66 -3.88
CA GLU A 684 42.40 1.00 -3.81
C GLU A 684 43.44 1.85 -3.06
N ASN A 685 43.11 3.09 -2.71
CA ASN A 685 43.97 4.00 -1.97
C ASN A 685 43.28 4.55 -0.71
N ILE A 686 44.06 4.64 0.37
CA ILE A 686 43.58 5.14 1.67
C ILE A 686 43.16 6.62 1.65
N SER A 687 43.61 7.39 0.65
CA SER A 687 43.25 8.81 0.51
C SER A 687 41.88 9.01 -0.16
N PHE A 688 41.26 7.95 -0.68
CA PHE A 688 40.04 8.02 -1.49
C PHE A 688 40.14 9.02 -2.65
N ASP A 689 41.35 9.23 -3.18
CA ASP A 689 41.60 10.11 -4.34
C ASP A 689 40.92 9.57 -5.62
N SER A 690 40.59 8.27 -5.62
CA SER A 690 39.89 7.56 -6.70
C SER A 690 38.96 6.52 -6.09
N VAL A 691 37.73 6.92 -5.84
CA VAL A 691 36.68 6.04 -5.30
C VAL A 691 36.19 5.09 -6.38
N LEU A 692 36.16 3.79 -6.06
CA LEU A 692 35.65 2.72 -6.93
C LEU A 692 34.14 2.52 -6.77
N PHE A 693 33.63 2.71 -5.56
CA PHE A 693 32.23 2.53 -5.20
C PHE A 693 31.86 3.51 -4.09
N SER A 694 30.69 4.15 -4.21
CA SER A 694 30.18 5.14 -3.26
C SER A 694 28.67 5.05 -3.21
N GLU A 695 28.11 4.79 -2.04
CA GLU A 695 26.67 4.63 -1.85
C GLU A 695 26.27 5.13 -0.46
N THR A 696 25.08 5.74 -0.36
CA THR A 696 24.50 6.15 0.91
C THR A 696 23.34 5.21 1.24
N THR A 697 23.28 4.72 2.47
CA THR A 697 22.24 3.78 2.90
C THR A 697 21.83 4.03 4.35
N SER A 698 20.56 3.77 4.68
CA SER A 698 20.05 3.72 6.06
C SER A 698 20.18 2.32 6.68
N GLU A 699 20.46 1.30 5.86
CA GLU A 699 20.73 -0.06 6.32
C GLU A 699 22.09 -0.13 7.01
N LEU A 700 22.29 -1.16 7.83
CA LEU A 700 23.54 -1.38 8.58
C LEU A 700 24.52 -2.32 7.85
N THR A 701 24.16 -2.74 6.64
CA THR A 701 24.98 -3.60 5.78
C THR A 701 24.87 -3.20 4.32
N LEU A 702 25.94 -3.43 3.56
CA LEU A 702 25.97 -3.14 2.13
C LEU A 702 26.90 -4.11 1.38
N THR A 703 26.41 -4.75 0.33
CA THR A 703 27.22 -5.67 -0.50
C THR A 703 28.09 -4.88 -1.46
N SER A 704 29.38 -5.21 -1.54
CA SER A 704 30.29 -4.58 -2.49
C SER A 704 30.09 -5.08 -3.93
N PRO A 705 30.51 -4.31 -4.95
CA PRO A 705 30.76 -4.86 -6.28
C PRO A 705 31.85 -5.95 -6.23
N GLU A 706 31.96 -6.76 -7.28
CA GLU A 706 33.03 -7.77 -7.37
C GLU A 706 34.41 -7.10 -7.45
N LEU A 707 35.34 -7.58 -6.63
CA LEU A 707 36.68 -7.04 -6.45
C LEU A 707 37.74 -7.93 -7.09
N LEU A 708 38.90 -7.33 -7.40
CA LEU A 708 40.03 -8.08 -7.95
C LEU A 708 40.62 -9.01 -6.89
N PRO A 709 41.01 -10.25 -7.22
CA PRO A 709 41.60 -11.19 -6.27
C PRO A 709 42.99 -10.74 -5.82
N GLY A 710 43.37 -11.09 -4.58
CA GLY A 710 44.67 -10.78 -3.99
C GLY A 710 45.00 -9.29 -3.90
N THR A 711 43.99 -8.42 -3.90
CA THR A 711 44.13 -6.96 -3.99
C THR A 711 43.70 -6.32 -2.68
N THR A 712 44.48 -5.34 -2.20
CA THR A 712 44.16 -4.60 -0.97
C THR A 712 43.27 -3.41 -1.30
N TYR A 713 42.14 -3.32 -0.62
CA TYR A 713 41.18 -2.22 -0.69
C TYR A 713 41.05 -1.49 0.64
N PHE A 714 40.57 -0.26 0.57
CA PHE A 714 40.21 0.59 1.70
C PHE A 714 38.72 0.93 1.55
N TRP A 715 37.95 0.68 2.59
CA TRP A 715 36.55 1.08 2.64
C TRP A 715 36.30 1.99 3.82
N SER A 716 35.26 2.82 3.73
CA SER A 716 34.91 3.73 4.80
C SER A 716 33.43 3.77 5.09
N VAL A 717 33.09 4.08 6.34
CA VAL A 717 31.74 4.41 6.78
C VAL A 717 31.75 5.82 7.38
N THR A 718 30.84 6.67 6.92
CA THR A 718 30.63 8.02 7.45
C THR A 718 29.18 8.15 7.90
N PRO A 719 28.88 8.46 9.18
CA PRO A 719 27.52 8.65 9.65
C PRO A 719 27.01 10.06 9.26
N ILE A 720 25.74 10.16 8.89
CA ILE A 720 25.13 11.39 8.38
C ILE A 720 23.76 11.61 9.04
N ASN A 721 23.48 12.85 9.41
CA ASN A 721 22.14 13.35 9.70
C ASN A 721 21.97 14.74 9.05
N ASN A 722 20.77 15.32 9.18
CA ASN A 722 20.47 16.63 8.58
C ASN A 722 21.34 17.81 9.08
N CYS A 723 22.00 17.68 10.24
CA CYS A 723 22.78 18.75 10.87
C CYS A 723 24.29 18.55 10.75
N LEU A 724 24.74 17.32 10.52
CA LEU A 724 26.13 16.92 10.66
C LEU A 724 26.47 15.76 9.71
N GLU A 725 27.61 15.88 9.05
CA GLU A 725 28.32 14.76 8.45
C GLU A 725 29.50 14.40 9.36
N GLY A 726 29.56 13.13 9.79
CA GLY A 726 30.57 12.66 10.74
C GLY A 726 31.96 12.47 10.17
N GLU A 727 32.87 12.01 11.02
CA GLU A 727 34.21 11.63 10.56
C GLU A 727 34.18 10.30 9.80
N GLN A 728 34.89 10.27 8.67
CA GLN A 728 35.07 9.07 7.87
C GLN A 728 35.93 8.04 8.61
N GLN A 729 35.36 6.87 8.89
CA GLN A 729 36.10 5.76 9.48
C GLN A 729 36.58 4.80 8.40
N ILE A 730 37.90 4.69 8.22
CA ILE A 730 38.53 3.90 7.16
C ILE A 730 39.05 2.57 7.70
N GLN A 731 38.76 1.49 6.98
CA GLN A 731 39.27 0.15 7.19
C GLN A 731 39.98 -0.33 5.93
N SER A 732 41.00 -1.17 6.07
CA SER A 732 41.59 -1.89 4.93
C SER A 732 41.27 -3.38 4.98
N PHE A 733 41.23 -4.03 3.82
CA PHE A 733 41.20 -5.49 3.72
C PHE A 733 41.86 -5.95 2.43
N THR A 734 42.23 -7.22 2.35
CA THR A 734 42.80 -7.85 1.16
C THR A 734 41.92 -9.02 0.74
N THR A 735 41.50 -9.00 -0.52
CA THR A 735 40.69 -10.09 -1.11
C THR A 735 41.50 -11.38 -1.23
N GLU A 736 40.79 -12.51 -1.24
CA GLU A 736 41.34 -13.84 -1.43
C GLU A 736 42.04 -13.99 -2.79
N THR A 737 42.95 -14.96 -2.90
CA THR A 737 43.51 -15.36 -4.18
C THR A 737 42.71 -16.51 -4.78
N LEU A 738 42.47 -16.46 -6.09
CA LEU A 738 41.75 -17.52 -6.79
C LEU A 738 42.68 -18.57 -7.42
N ASP A 739 42.28 -19.84 -7.36
CA ASP A 739 42.82 -20.96 -8.13
C ASP A 739 41.75 -21.51 -9.09
N CYS A 740 41.70 -20.93 -10.29
CA CYS A 740 40.75 -21.33 -11.35
C CYS A 740 41.15 -22.66 -11.99
N LYS A 741 40.23 -23.63 -11.98
CA LYS A 741 40.45 -24.95 -12.59
C LYS A 741 40.29 -24.88 -14.10
N ASP A 742 40.79 -25.91 -14.79
CA ASP A 742 40.59 -26.05 -16.23
C ASP A 742 39.09 -26.08 -16.57
N GLU A 743 38.71 -25.39 -17.64
CA GLU A 743 37.32 -25.27 -18.11
C GLU A 743 36.68 -26.64 -18.39
N LEU A 744 35.49 -26.85 -17.84
CA LEU A 744 34.68 -28.04 -18.05
C LEU A 744 33.76 -27.82 -19.25
N LEU A 745 33.66 -28.81 -20.13
CA LEU A 745 32.90 -28.72 -21.38
C LEU A 745 31.72 -29.68 -21.36
N ALA A 746 30.56 -29.22 -21.83
CA ALA A 746 29.43 -30.10 -22.13
C ALA A 746 29.78 -31.10 -23.24
N THR A 747 29.31 -32.35 -23.12
CA THR A 747 29.71 -33.44 -24.04
C THR A 747 28.61 -33.87 -25.02
N ASP A 748 27.40 -33.34 -24.86
CA ASP A 748 26.20 -33.64 -25.63
C ASP A 748 25.88 -32.57 -26.70
N LEU A 749 26.74 -31.57 -26.85
CA LEU A 749 26.64 -30.52 -27.87
C LEU A 749 27.26 -30.94 -29.22
N PRO A 750 26.75 -30.45 -30.36
CA PRO A 750 25.73 -29.41 -30.47
C PRO A 750 24.28 -29.93 -30.35
N ILE A 751 23.41 -29.12 -29.75
CA ILE A 751 21.95 -29.35 -29.66
C ILE A 751 21.24 -28.39 -30.62
N THR A 752 20.37 -28.92 -31.47
CA THR A 752 19.57 -28.11 -32.41
C THR A 752 18.35 -27.52 -31.72
N ILE A 753 18.12 -26.21 -31.91
CA ILE A 753 16.92 -25.47 -31.51
C ILE A 753 15.95 -25.49 -32.72
N ASP A 754 14.74 -26.01 -32.50
CA ASP A 754 13.71 -26.27 -33.52
C ASP A 754 13.11 -24.97 -34.09
N ASP A 755 13.04 -24.85 -35.41
CA ASP A 755 12.54 -23.65 -36.10
C ASP A 755 11.02 -23.60 -36.27
N THR A 756 10.30 -24.60 -35.76
CA THR A 756 8.86 -24.78 -35.97
C THR A 756 8.03 -24.83 -34.69
N ALA A 757 8.66 -24.88 -33.52
CA ALA A 757 7.98 -24.90 -32.23
C ALA A 757 8.87 -24.31 -31.12
N THR A 758 8.24 -23.58 -30.19
CA THR A 758 8.86 -23.17 -28.92
C THR A 758 9.36 -24.40 -28.17
N GLY A 759 10.52 -24.30 -27.53
CA GLY A 759 11.15 -25.47 -26.92
C GLY A 759 12.09 -25.12 -25.78
N LEU A 760 12.23 -26.08 -24.86
CA LEU A 760 13.20 -26.03 -23.77
C LEU A 760 14.27 -27.09 -24.07
N TYR A 761 15.52 -26.64 -24.11
CA TYR A 761 16.69 -27.43 -24.46
C TYR A 761 17.65 -27.43 -23.27
N GLU A 762 18.08 -28.61 -22.86
CA GLU A 762 18.96 -28.77 -21.71
C GLU A 762 20.27 -29.42 -22.15
N THR A 763 21.39 -28.93 -21.62
CA THR A 763 22.70 -29.56 -21.68
C THR A 763 23.33 -29.49 -20.29
N SER A 764 24.10 -30.51 -19.93
CA SER A 764 24.65 -30.64 -18.58
C SER A 764 26.14 -30.93 -18.55
N ILE A 765 26.82 -30.38 -17.54
CA ILE A 765 28.21 -30.67 -17.21
C ILE A 765 28.24 -31.35 -15.84
N ASN A 766 28.81 -32.55 -15.78
CA ASN A 766 29.02 -33.25 -14.51
C ASN A 766 30.33 -32.79 -13.88
N VAL A 767 30.27 -32.20 -12.69
CA VAL A 767 31.44 -31.84 -11.87
C VAL A 767 31.74 -33.00 -10.92
N GLU A 768 32.94 -33.58 -11.05
CA GLU A 768 33.36 -34.72 -10.21
C GLU A 768 33.61 -34.31 -8.75
N GLN A 769 33.47 -35.27 -7.83
CA GLN A 769 33.83 -35.10 -6.43
C GLN A 769 35.30 -34.64 -6.27
N ASP A 770 35.56 -33.76 -5.31
CA ASP A 770 36.87 -33.14 -5.01
C ASP A 770 37.42 -32.19 -6.10
N PHE A 771 36.58 -31.66 -7.01
CA PHE A 771 37.03 -30.74 -8.07
C PHE A 771 37.52 -29.37 -7.55
N VAL A 772 36.80 -28.80 -6.58
CA VAL A 772 37.16 -27.58 -5.82
C VAL A 772 36.87 -27.81 -4.33
N GLU A 773 37.51 -27.04 -3.44
CA GLU A 773 37.19 -27.03 -2.01
C GLU A 773 36.04 -26.08 -1.68
N GLN A 774 35.90 -24.98 -2.41
CA GLN A 774 34.80 -24.02 -2.34
C GLN A 774 34.64 -23.31 -3.68
N ILE A 775 33.42 -22.91 -4.07
CA ILE A 775 33.23 -21.99 -5.19
C ILE A 775 33.43 -20.56 -4.67
N SER A 776 34.51 -19.90 -5.10
CA SER A 776 34.74 -18.47 -4.85
C SER A 776 34.45 -17.60 -6.07
N LYS A 777 34.52 -18.18 -7.28
CA LYS A 777 34.13 -17.51 -8.53
C LYS A 777 33.70 -18.54 -9.57
N LEU A 778 32.70 -18.19 -10.37
CA LEU A 778 32.18 -19.00 -11.47
C LEU A 778 32.14 -18.16 -12.75
N ARG A 779 32.54 -18.74 -13.87
CA ARG A 779 32.30 -18.18 -15.21
C ARG A 779 31.61 -19.20 -16.10
N VAL A 780 30.71 -18.69 -16.93
CA VAL A 780 29.88 -19.52 -17.79
C VAL A 780 30.07 -19.08 -19.23
N SER A 781 30.66 -19.92 -20.08
CA SER A 781 30.82 -19.61 -21.50
C SER A 781 29.74 -20.29 -22.32
N VAL A 782 29.09 -19.53 -23.21
CA VAL A 782 27.99 -20.01 -24.05
C VAL A 782 28.16 -19.51 -25.50
N ASP A 783 28.12 -20.45 -26.45
CA ASP A 783 28.06 -20.19 -27.90
C ASP A 783 26.74 -20.77 -28.44
N ILE A 784 25.85 -19.90 -28.88
CA ILE A 784 24.56 -20.26 -29.47
C ILE A 784 24.38 -19.51 -30.79
N ASP A 785 24.28 -20.25 -31.88
CA ASP A 785 23.74 -19.71 -33.13
C ASP A 785 22.22 -19.60 -32.99
N HIS A 786 21.65 -18.40 -33.10
CA HIS A 786 20.21 -18.20 -33.11
C HIS A 786 19.83 -17.01 -34.00
N THR A 787 18.70 -17.14 -34.68
CA THR A 787 18.24 -16.12 -35.62
C THR A 787 17.88 -14.81 -34.91
N TYR A 788 17.33 -14.91 -33.68
CA TYR A 788 16.99 -13.80 -32.82
C TYR A 788 17.31 -14.11 -31.34
N VAL A 789 18.28 -13.41 -30.77
CA VAL A 789 18.65 -13.58 -29.35
C VAL A 789 17.50 -13.16 -28.42
N GLY A 790 16.62 -12.25 -28.89
CA GLY A 790 15.44 -11.80 -28.16
C GLY A 790 14.41 -12.88 -27.86
N ASP A 791 14.52 -14.07 -28.46
CA ASP A 791 13.62 -15.19 -28.20
C ASP A 791 14.17 -16.15 -27.12
N LEU A 792 15.40 -15.94 -26.66
CA LEU A 792 16.10 -16.89 -25.79
C LEU A 792 16.09 -16.47 -24.32
N ILE A 793 15.78 -17.42 -23.43
CA ILE A 793 16.07 -17.35 -21.99
C ILE A 793 17.14 -18.39 -21.67
N LEU A 794 18.22 -17.98 -21.01
CA LEU A 794 19.31 -18.85 -20.58
C LEU A 794 19.33 -18.89 -19.05
N THR A 795 19.19 -20.08 -18.47
CA THR A 795 19.24 -20.29 -17.02
C THR A 795 20.29 -21.35 -16.70
N LEU A 796 21.16 -21.06 -15.74
CA LEU A 796 22.08 -22.05 -15.16
C LEU A 796 21.48 -22.60 -13.87
N VAL A 797 21.47 -23.92 -13.74
CA VAL A 797 20.98 -24.62 -12.55
C VAL A 797 22.13 -25.44 -11.95
N SER A 798 22.39 -25.24 -10.65
CA SER A 798 23.39 -26.02 -9.92
C SER A 798 22.84 -27.40 -9.51
N PRO A 799 23.73 -28.34 -9.09
CA PRO A 799 23.31 -29.66 -8.61
C PRO A 799 22.37 -29.64 -7.39
N SER A 800 22.43 -28.59 -6.57
CA SER A 800 21.57 -28.42 -5.40
C SER A 800 20.18 -27.86 -5.75
N GLY A 801 20.02 -27.32 -6.96
CA GLY A 801 18.80 -26.69 -7.45
C GLY A 801 18.77 -25.16 -7.36
N THR A 802 19.91 -24.49 -7.11
CA THR A 802 20.00 -23.03 -7.25
C THR A 802 19.92 -22.65 -8.73
N GLU A 803 19.08 -21.68 -9.07
CA GLU A 803 18.87 -21.20 -10.44
C GLU A 803 19.35 -19.76 -10.59
N VAL A 804 20.12 -19.48 -11.64
CA VAL A 804 20.56 -18.13 -12.01
C VAL A 804 20.23 -17.87 -13.47
N VAL A 805 19.44 -16.82 -13.74
CA VAL A 805 19.16 -16.38 -15.10
C VAL A 805 20.38 -15.64 -15.63
N LEU A 806 20.94 -16.13 -16.74
CA LEU A 806 22.08 -15.53 -17.41
C LEU A 806 21.64 -14.45 -18.41
N LEU A 807 20.56 -14.71 -19.15
CA LEU A 807 19.93 -13.77 -20.10
C LEU A 807 18.43 -14.05 -20.18
N ASN A 808 17.63 -13.00 -20.38
CA ASN A 808 16.18 -13.13 -20.59
C ASN A 808 15.71 -12.24 -21.74
N GLN A 809 15.56 -12.83 -22.93
CA GLN A 809 14.94 -12.22 -24.11
C GLN A 809 15.52 -10.84 -24.46
N VAL A 810 16.85 -10.74 -24.48
CA VAL A 810 17.57 -9.49 -24.73
C VAL A 810 17.95 -9.35 -26.21
N CYS A 811 18.19 -8.13 -26.66
CA CYS A 811 18.64 -7.84 -28.02
C CYS A 811 17.69 -8.37 -29.11
N ASP A 812 16.41 -7.96 -29.08
CA ASP A 812 15.31 -8.33 -29.99
C ASP A 812 15.73 -8.95 -31.32
N GLN A 813 16.31 -8.13 -32.21
CA GLN A 813 16.66 -8.52 -33.59
C GLN A 813 18.12 -8.99 -33.76
N GLY A 814 18.83 -9.15 -32.64
CA GLY A 814 20.21 -9.57 -32.56
C GLY A 814 20.39 -11.03 -32.95
N GLN A 815 21.53 -11.38 -33.53
CA GLN A 815 21.81 -12.75 -33.99
C GLN A 815 23.02 -13.32 -33.27
N ASN A 816 22.88 -14.55 -32.79
CA ASN A 816 23.90 -15.36 -32.12
C ASN A 816 24.47 -14.76 -30.81
N ILE A 817 24.94 -15.66 -29.96
CA ILE A 817 25.57 -15.41 -28.66
C ILE A 817 26.94 -16.10 -28.68
N ASP A 818 28.00 -15.38 -28.29
CA ASP A 818 29.35 -15.94 -28.06
C ASP A 818 29.98 -15.23 -26.85
N VAL A 819 29.52 -15.59 -25.65
CA VAL A 819 29.77 -14.82 -24.43
C VAL A 819 30.41 -15.65 -23.33
N VAL A 820 31.11 -14.96 -22.43
CA VAL A 820 31.50 -15.46 -21.12
C VAL A 820 30.77 -14.63 -20.07
N PHE A 821 29.86 -15.24 -19.33
CA PHE A 821 29.23 -14.60 -18.17
C PHE A 821 30.20 -14.56 -17.00
N ASP A 822 30.40 -13.37 -16.45
CA ASP A 822 31.24 -13.06 -15.29
C ASP A 822 30.61 -11.85 -14.59
N ASP A 823 30.47 -11.88 -13.26
CA ASP A 823 29.88 -10.77 -12.49
C ASP A 823 30.72 -9.48 -12.60
N ALA A 824 32.03 -9.61 -12.84
CA ALA A 824 32.94 -8.51 -13.15
C ALA A 824 32.98 -8.14 -14.66
N GLY A 825 32.11 -8.74 -15.47
CA GLY A 825 31.97 -8.42 -16.89
C GLY A 825 31.44 -7.02 -17.14
N GLU A 826 31.43 -6.59 -18.40
CA GLU A 826 30.74 -5.35 -18.77
C GLU A 826 29.22 -5.58 -18.76
N VAL A 827 28.44 -4.57 -18.36
CA VAL A 827 26.97 -4.61 -18.54
C VAL A 827 26.71 -4.89 -20.01
N PHE A 828 25.93 -5.93 -20.31
CA PHE A 828 25.77 -6.37 -21.69
C PHE A 828 25.13 -5.24 -22.53
N SER A 829 25.61 -5.10 -23.76
CA SER A 829 25.12 -4.11 -24.72
C SER A 829 24.94 -4.76 -26.08
N CYS A 830 23.77 -4.57 -26.69
CA CYS A 830 23.42 -5.21 -27.95
C CYS A 830 24.22 -4.60 -29.11
N ASN A 831 25.19 -5.35 -29.63
CA ASN A 831 25.96 -4.93 -30.80
C ASN A 831 25.21 -5.24 -32.09
N PRO A 832 25.21 -4.35 -33.10
CA PRO A 832 24.52 -4.59 -34.37
C PRO A 832 25.23 -5.65 -35.27
N GLY A 833 26.28 -6.29 -34.77
CA GLY A 833 27.01 -7.36 -35.44
C GLY A 833 26.44 -8.74 -35.11
N SER A 834 27.02 -9.78 -35.74
CA SER A 834 26.76 -11.18 -35.41
C SER A 834 28.13 -11.84 -35.08
N PRO A 835 28.31 -12.38 -33.87
CA PRO A 835 27.34 -12.46 -32.78
C PRO A 835 26.97 -11.09 -32.19
N THR A 836 25.70 -10.93 -31.80
CA THR A 836 25.17 -9.68 -31.23
C THR A 836 25.60 -9.50 -29.78
N LEU A 837 25.71 -10.60 -29.04
CA LEU A 837 26.34 -10.63 -27.73
C LEU A 837 27.69 -11.33 -27.85
N SER A 838 28.76 -10.64 -27.43
CA SER A 838 30.09 -11.24 -27.37
C SER A 838 30.99 -10.63 -26.30
N GLY A 839 32.04 -11.37 -25.95
CA GLY A 839 32.99 -10.97 -24.92
C GLY A 839 32.56 -11.39 -23.52
N THR A 840 33.15 -10.76 -22.51
CA THR A 840 32.84 -11.03 -21.10
C THR A 840 31.80 -10.03 -20.60
N ILE A 841 30.62 -10.53 -20.23
CA ILE A 841 29.47 -9.70 -19.86
C ILE A 841 28.88 -10.14 -18.52
N GLN A 842 28.15 -9.23 -17.85
CA GLN A 842 27.39 -9.56 -16.65
C GLN A 842 26.14 -10.41 -17.01
N PRO A 843 25.82 -11.42 -16.19
CA PRO A 843 24.52 -12.11 -16.26
C PRO A 843 23.36 -11.22 -15.79
N GLU A 844 22.13 -11.60 -16.11
CA GLU A 844 20.90 -10.94 -15.60
C GLU A 844 20.80 -11.05 -14.06
N ASN A 845 21.16 -12.20 -13.49
CA ASN A 845 21.30 -12.39 -12.05
C ASN A 845 22.73 -12.83 -11.71
N SER A 846 23.27 -12.36 -10.58
CA SER A 846 24.68 -12.56 -10.22
C SER A 846 25.02 -14.04 -10.01
N LEU A 847 26.13 -14.48 -10.61
CA LEU A 847 26.72 -15.82 -10.44
C LEU A 847 27.25 -16.04 -9.02
N SER A 848 27.53 -14.96 -8.26
CA SER A 848 27.91 -15.03 -6.84
C SER A 848 26.86 -15.73 -5.97
N SER A 849 25.62 -15.89 -6.46
CA SER A 849 24.58 -16.71 -5.83
C SER A 849 24.99 -18.18 -5.66
N PHE A 850 25.96 -18.67 -6.44
CA PHE A 850 26.50 -20.02 -6.34
C PHE A 850 27.66 -20.15 -5.33
N ILE A 851 28.10 -19.06 -4.69
CA ILE A 851 29.12 -19.12 -3.65
C ILE A 851 28.59 -19.97 -2.48
N ASN A 852 29.36 -20.98 -2.08
CA ASN A 852 29.00 -22.03 -1.09
C ASN A 852 27.89 -23.00 -1.51
N ASP A 853 27.43 -22.96 -2.75
CA ASP A 853 26.49 -23.96 -3.22
C ASP A 853 27.15 -25.34 -3.37
N ASP A 854 26.36 -26.42 -3.34
CA ASP A 854 26.88 -27.76 -3.59
C ASP A 854 27.32 -27.88 -5.06
N TRP A 855 28.63 -27.98 -5.27
CA TRP A 855 29.21 -28.04 -6.61
C TRP A 855 29.23 -29.45 -7.19
N GLU A 856 29.09 -30.50 -6.37
CA GLU A 856 29.19 -31.89 -6.82
C GLU A 856 27.92 -32.31 -7.57
N GLY A 857 28.06 -32.65 -8.85
CA GLY A 857 26.96 -33.18 -9.66
C GLY A 857 26.74 -32.45 -10.98
N ASP A 858 25.52 -32.54 -11.49
CA ASP A 858 25.16 -32.03 -12.81
C ASP A 858 24.77 -30.55 -12.76
N TRP A 859 25.59 -29.71 -13.37
CA TRP A 859 25.25 -28.32 -13.68
C TRP A 859 24.54 -28.27 -15.01
N THR A 860 23.33 -27.71 -15.04
CA THR A 860 22.45 -27.76 -16.21
C THR A 860 22.25 -26.36 -16.79
N LEU A 861 22.63 -26.16 -18.05
CA LEU A 861 22.20 -24.99 -18.82
C LEU A 861 20.86 -25.32 -19.47
N ILE A 862 19.86 -24.52 -19.14
CA ILE A 862 18.54 -24.52 -19.75
C ILE A 862 18.49 -23.35 -20.73
N VAL A 863 18.21 -23.66 -22.00
CA VAL A 863 17.95 -22.68 -23.05
C VAL A 863 16.49 -22.83 -23.46
N GLU A 864 15.68 -21.84 -23.17
CA GLU A 864 14.29 -21.77 -23.64
C GLU A 864 14.21 -20.84 -24.85
N ASP A 865 13.63 -21.35 -25.94
CA ASP A 865 13.22 -20.56 -27.09
C ASP A 865 11.71 -20.32 -27.01
N THR A 866 11.34 -19.07 -26.71
CA THR A 866 9.97 -18.66 -26.38
C THR A 866 9.13 -18.34 -27.61
N PHE A 867 9.73 -18.29 -28.80
CA PHE A 867 9.04 -18.02 -30.06
C PHE A 867 9.21 -19.15 -31.08
N ASN A 868 8.35 -19.17 -32.11
CA ASN A 868 8.40 -20.19 -33.14
C ASN A 868 8.49 -19.55 -34.53
N GLY A 869 9.42 -20.01 -35.35
CA GLY A 869 9.61 -19.51 -36.73
C GLY A 869 11.07 -19.28 -37.11
N ASP A 870 11.94 -19.36 -36.13
CA ASP A 870 13.39 -19.21 -36.14
C ASP A 870 13.96 -20.32 -35.27
N GLY A 871 15.18 -20.73 -35.58
CA GLY A 871 15.85 -21.75 -34.80
C GLY A 871 17.34 -21.50 -34.81
N GLY A 872 18.06 -22.48 -34.29
CA GLY A 872 19.45 -22.28 -33.93
C GLY A 872 20.15 -23.55 -33.50
N THR A 873 21.30 -23.38 -32.87
CA THR A 873 22.09 -24.48 -32.35
C THR A 873 22.90 -24.01 -31.15
N ILE A 874 22.79 -24.74 -30.04
CA ILE A 874 23.69 -24.60 -28.90
C ILE A 874 24.99 -25.28 -29.30
N ASN A 875 26.04 -24.49 -29.53
CA ASN A 875 27.34 -24.94 -30.03
C ASN A 875 28.30 -25.27 -28.89
N ASN A 876 28.30 -24.44 -27.83
CA ASN A 876 29.16 -24.60 -26.66
C ASN A 876 28.45 -24.19 -25.37
N PHE A 877 28.73 -24.94 -24.31
CA PHE A 877 28.43 -24.61 -22.92
C PHE A 877 29.62 -25.10 -22.09
N SER A 878 30.17 -24.21 -21.29
CA SER A 878 31.31 -24.52 -20.44
C SER A 878 31.35 -23.72 -19.15
N LEU A 879 31.99 -24.32 -18.13
CA LEU A 879 32.12 -23.76 -16.80
C LEU A 879 33.61 -23.67 -16.41
N GLU A 880 34.04 -22.48 -16.01
CA GLU A 880 35.32 -22.26 -15.31
C GLU A 880 35.00 -21.97 -13.84
N ILE A 881 35.38 -22.88 -12.95
CA ILE A 881 35.14 -22.78 -11.50
C ILE A 881 36.47 -22.43 -10.83
N CYS A 882 36.48 -21.38 -10.01
CA CYS A 882 37.63 -20.97 -9.24
C CYS A 882 37.43 -21.22 -7.75
N ASP A 883 38.46 -21.85 -7.18
CA ASP A 883 38.59 -22.10 -5.75
C ASP A 883 39.23 -20.89 -5.06
N GLY A 884 38.97 -20.71 -3.78
CA GLY A 884 39.51 -19.60 -2.99
C GLY A 884 39.62 -19.95 -1.51
N THR A 885 40.36 -19.12 -0.78
CA THR A 885 40.62 -19.29 0.68
C THR A 885 39.80 -18.33 1.53
N GLY A 886 38.84 -17.64 0.93
CA GLY A 886 38.09 -16.56 1.51
C GLY A 886 37.37 -16.94 2.79
N THR A 887 37.65 -16.18 3.85
CA THR A 887 36.80 -16.11 5.02
C THR A 887 35.53 -15.36 4.68
N LEU A 888 34.39 -16.06 4.79
CA LEU A 888 33.08 -15.42 4.81
C LEU A 888 33.06 -14.30 5.85
N SER A 889 32.20 -13.31 5.66
CA SER A 889 31.70 -12.57 6.80
C SER A 889 31.30 -13.62 7.83
N ALA A 890 31.87 -13.54 9.04
CA ALA A 890 31.31 -14.30 10.15
C ALA A 890 29.82 -14.01 10.07
N GLU A 891 28.99 -15.07 9.94
CA GLU A 891 27.53 -15.01 9.92
C GLU A 891 27.13 -13.72 10.62
N VAL A 892 26.48 -12.80 9.92
CA VAL A 892 25.74 -11.75 10.61
C VAL A 892 24.95 -12.53 11.64
N PHE A 893 25.37 -12.43 12.90
CA PHE A 893 24.87 -13.25 13.99
C PHE A 893 23.45 -12.74 14.25
N ASP A 894 22.53 -13.19 13.41
CA ASP A 894 21.20 -13.57 13.77
C ASP A 894 21.38 -14.86 14.60
N GLU A 895 21.04 -14.95 15.87
CA GLU A 895 20.16 -14.15 16.69
C GLU A 895 20.63 -14.32 18.14
N THR A 896 20.11 -13.52 19.05
CA THR A 896 19.89 -13.95 20.44
C THR A 896 18.91 -15.15 20.51
N SER A 897 19.18 -16.28 19.86
CA SER A 897 18.45 -17.52 20.11
C SER A 897 19.00 -18.13 21.40
N PHE A 898 18.14 -18.28 22.40
CA PHE A 898 18.49 -18.89 23.68
C PHE A 898 17.68 -20.16 23.85
N ALA A 899 18.26 -21.19 24.47
CA ALA A 899 17.51 -22.39 24.79
C ALA A 899 16.80 -22.21 26.14
N MET A 900 15.51 -22.52 26.18
CA MET A 900 14.70 -22.44 27.40
C MET A 900 14.24 -23.82 27.85
N TYR A 901 14.76 -24.32 28.98
CA TYR A 901 14.40 -25.65 29.47
C TYR A 901 14.36 -25.77 31.01
N PRO A 902 13.46 -26.62 31.55
CA PRO A 902 12.38 -27.29 30.85
C PRO A 902 11.26 -26.29 30.47
N ASN A 903 10.70 -26.44 29.29
CA ASN A 903 9.49 -25.74 28.86
C ASN A 903 8.50 -26.79 28.32
N PRO A 904 7.36 -27.08 29.00
CA PRO A 904 6.79 -26.36 30.13
C PRO A 904 7.56 -26.49 31.46
N ALA A 905 7.65 -25.39 32.23
CA ALA A 905 8.29 -25.30 33.55
C ALA A 905 7.26 -25.40 34.69
N SER A 906 7.63 -25.94 35.85
CA SER A 906 6.74 -26.02 37.04
C SER A 906 7.32 -25.38 38.30
N HIS A 907 8.63 -25.14 38.33
CA HIS A 907 9.32 -24.62 39.51
C HIS A 907 10.44 -23.66 39.10
N GLN A 908 11.18 -24.02 38.05
CA GLN A 908 12.31 -23.25 37.53
C GLN A 908 12.40 -23.46 36.02
N VAL A 909 12.82 -22.41 35.33
CA VAL A 909 13.22 -22.44 33.92
C VAL A 909 14.67 -21.97 33.84
N THR A 910 15.47 -22.67 33.05
CA THR A 910 16.83 -22.28 32.69
C THR A 910 16.79 -21.62 31.32
N ILE A 911 17.43 -20.46 31.23
CA ILE A 911 17.71 -19.75 29.99
C ILE A 911 19.18 -19.94 29.72
N ASP A 912 19.49 -20.64 28.65
CA ASP A 912 20.83 -21.01 28.23
C ASP A 912 21.18 -20.18 27.01
N PHE A 913 22.26 -19.39 27.12
CA PHE A 913 22.60 -18.38 26.12
C PHE A 913 23.47 -18.94 24.98
N ASP A 914 23.81 -20.24 25.01
CA ASP A 914 24.72 -20.99 24.13
C ASP A 914 26.17 -20.44 24.09
N LYS A 915 26.37 -19.10 24.09
CA LYS A 915 27.62 -18.36 24.32
C LYS A 915 27.34 -16.99 24.96
N PRO A 916 28.08 -16.55 25.99
CA PRO A 916 27.82 -15.26 26.62
C PRO A 916 28.31 -14.11 25.74
N ASN A 917 27.38 -13.30 25.22
CA ASN A 917 27.66 -12.05 24.51
C ASN A 917 27.12 -10.84 25.30
N GLY A 918 28.00 -10.28 26.14
CA GLY A 918 27.73 -9.05 26.88
C GLY A 918 26.78 -9.20 28.07
N ASP A 919 26.63 -8.12 28.84
CA ASP A 919 25.65 -8.06 29.91
C ASP A 919 24.24 -8.06 29.30
N SER A 920 23.42 -9.03 29.71
CA SER A 920 22.10 -9.27 29.14
C SER A 920 21.02 -9.06 30.20
N THR A 921 19.84 -8.61 29.78
CA THR A 921 18.66 -8.53 30.66
C THR A 921 17.61 -9.51 30.17
N VAL A 922 17.22 -10.45 31.02
CA VAL A 922 16.07 -11.32 30.80
C VAL A 922 14.84 -10.69 31.44
N THR A 923 13.79 -10.47 30.65
CA THR A 923 12.49 -9.96 31.11
C THR A 923 11.40 -11.01 30.81
N ILE A 924 10.52 -11.29 31.78
CA ILE A 924 9.37 -12.17 31.59
C ILE A 924 8.10 -11.34 31.68
N PHE A 925 7.24 -11.45 30.67
CA PHE A 925 5.94 -10.80 30.56
C PHE A 925 4.80 -11.81 30.67
N ASP A 926 3.65 -11.39 31.18
CA ASP A 926 2.40 -12.09 30.91
C ASP A 926 1.88 -11.78 29.49
N ILE A 927 0.79 -12.44 29.07
CA ILE A 927 0.19 -12.26 27.74
C ILE A 927 -0.34 -10.86 27.46
N ASN A 928 -0.49 -10.00 28.48
CA ASN A 928 -0.95 -8.62 28.35
C ASN A 928 0.23 -7.63 28.35
N GLY A 929 1.48 -8.12 28.22
CA GLY A 929 2.69 -7.28 28.17
C GLY A 929 3.17 -6.76 29.53
N ARG A 930 2.59 -7.19 30.65
CA ARG A 930 3.04 -6.75 31.99
C ARG A 930 4.29 -7.51 32.40
N ILE A 931 5.34 -6.79 32.82
CA ILE A 931 6.57 -7.38 33.37
C ILE A 931 6.26 -8.10 34.70
N ILE A 932 6.48 -9.41 34.70
CA ILE A 932 6.35 -10.30 35.85
C ILE A 932 7.67 -10.43 36.59
N LYS A 933 8.79 -10.49 35.85
CA LYS A 933 10.12 -10.65 36.44
C LYS A 933 11.21 -10.15 35.51
N GLN A 934 12.27 -9.61 36.08
CA GLN A 934 13.45 -9.19 35.34
C GLN A 934 14.72 -9.66 36.07
N VAL A 935 15.67 -10.21 35.33
CA VAL A 935 16.94 -10.73 35.85
C VAL A 935 18.07 -10.25 34.96
N LYS A 936 19.14 -9.74 35.56
CA LYS A 936 20.37 -9.39 34.83
C LYS A 936 21.29 -10.62 34.78
N ALA A 937 21.75 -10.95 33.58
CA ALA A 937 22.84 -11.87 33.29
C ALA A 937 24.12 -11.05 33.07
N SER A 938 25.20 -11.44 33.72
CA SER A 938 26.51 -10.89 33.40
C SER A 938 27.07 -11.54 32.13
N SER A 939 27.98 -10.84 31.47
CA SER A 939 28.79 -11.33 30.34
C SER A 939 29.61 -12.62 30.59
N PHE A 940 29.55 -13.22 31.78
CA PHE A 940 30.17 -14.52 32.09
C PHE A 940 29.15 -15.64 32.36
N ASP A 941 27.86 -15.31 32.42
CA ASP A 941 26.81 -16.27 32.71
C ASP A 941 26.46 -17.05 31.44
N THR A 942 26.67 -18.37 31.48
CA THR A 942 26.30 -19.28 30.38
C THR A 942 24.85 -19.72 30.49
N ASP A 943 24.27 -19.67 31.69
CA ASP A 943 22.85 -19.88 31.94
C ASP A 943 22.32 -18.92 33.02
N VAL A 944 21.02 -18.62 32.97
CA VAL A 944 20.28 -17.96 34.05
C VAL A 944 19.10 -18.84 34.45
N LYS A 945 19.03 -19.13 35.76
CA LYS A 945 17.98 -19.95 36.33
C LYS A 945 16.93 -19.11 37.02
N ILE A 946 15.72 -19.11 36.48
CA ILE A 946 14.61 -18.29 36.97
C ILE A 946 13.61 -19.17 37.69
N ASN A 947 13.38 -18.89 38.97
CA ASN A 947 12.30 -19.51 39.73
C ASN A 947 10.95 -18.94 39.26
N VAL A 948 10.05 -19.84 38.82
CA VAL A 948 8.69 -19.57 38.32
C VAL A 948 7.60 -20.21 39.18
N SER A 949 7.96 -20.72 40.38
CA SER A 949 7.01 -21.41 41.28
C SER A 949 5.87 -20.51 41.77
N ASP A 950 6.10 -19.19 41.77
CA ASP A 950 5.11 -18.19 42.19
C ASP A 950 4.28 -17.65 41.01
N PHE A 951 4.52 -18.12 39.79
CA PHE A 951 3.79 -17.69 38.60
C PHE A 951 2.49 -18.51 38.49
N SER A 952 1.39 -17.88 38.07
CA SER A 952 0.15 -18.61 37.77
C SER A 952 0.34 -19.55 36.59
N THR A 953 -0.32 -20.71 36.59
CA THR A 953 -0.34 -21.61 35.43
C THR A 953 -0.82 -20.85 34.19
N GLY A 954 -0.04 -20.82 33.12
CA GLY A 954 -0.32 -19.98 31.96
C GLY A 954 0.84 -19.87 30.97
N ILE A 955 0.63 -19.04 29.95
CA ILE A 955 1.62 -18.70 28.93
C ILE A 955 2.26 -17.36 29.33
N TYR A 956 3.58 -17.28 29.20
CA TYR A 956 4.39 -16.09 29.42
C TYR A 956 5.32 -15.89 28.22
N MET A 957 5.80 -14.67 28.02
CA MET A 957 6.83 -14.35 27.03
C MET A 957 8.13 -14.00 27.76
N VAL A 958 9.25 -14.55 27.31
CA VAL A 958 10.58 -14.28 27.87
C VAL A 958 11.39 -13.57 26.82
N GLU A 959 11.75 -12.32 27.07
CA GLU A 959 12.61 -11.50 26.23
C GLU A 959 14.02 -11.45 26.81
N ILE A 960 15.03 -11.54 25.96
CA ILE A 960 16.41 -11.24 26.29
C ILE A 960 16.82 -10.01 25.50
N SER A 961 17.38 -9.02 26.20
CA SER A 961 17.96 -7.83 25.58
C SER A 961 19.46 -7.75 25.88
N SER A 962 20.28 -7.62 24.84
CA SER A 962 21.73 -7.41 24.93
C SER A 962 22.20 -6.53 23.77
N GLY A 963 22.99 -5.49 24.06
CA GLY A 963 23.61 -4.63 23.03
C GLY A 963 22.63 -3.98 22.03
N GLY A 964 21.42 -3.62 22.47
CA GLY A 964 20.39 -3.03 21.60
C GLY A 964 19.54 -4.03 20.80
N LYS A 965 19.92 -5.32 20.78
CA LYS A 965 19.14 -6.40 20.15
C LYS A 965 18.19 -7.08 21.16
N LYS A 966 17.09 -7.65 20.66
CA LYS A 966 16.06 -8.34 21.46
C LYS A 966 15.67 -9.68 20.83
N SER A 967 15.40 -10.69 21.66
CA SER A 967 14.79 -11.96 21.23
C SER A 967 13.79 -12.44 22.25
N THR A 968 12.67 -13.00 21.79
CA THR A 968 11.55 -13.39 22.65
C THR A 968 11.12 -14.83 22.39
N GLN A 969 10.96 -15.63 23.46
CA GLN A 969 10.41 -16.99 23.39
C GLN A 969 9.25 -17.22 24.37
N LYS A 970 8.34 -18.10 23.97
CA LYS A 970 7.18 -18.50 24.78
C LYS A 970 7.58 -19.46 25.91
N LEU A 971 7.25 -19.10 27.15
CA LEU A 971 7.35 -19.95 28.34
C LEU A 971 5.97 -20.45 28.77
N ILE A 972 5.83 -21.76 28.98
CA ILE A 972 4.62 -22.37 29.54
C ILE A 972 4.89 -22.74 31.00
N VAL A 973 4.15 -22.16 31.94
CA VAL A 973 4.22 -22.51 33.38
C VAL A 973 3.05 -23.43 33.73
N LYS A 974 3.35 -24.57 34.38
CA LYS A 974 2.38 -25.60 34.80
C LYS A 974 2.10 -25.60 36.29
#